data_AF-A0A1Q8S233-F1
#
_entry.id   AF-A0A1Q8S233-F1
#
_cell.length_a   1.000
_cell.length_b   1.000
_cell.length_c   1.000
_cell.angle_alpha   90.00
_cell.angle_beta   90.00
_cell.angle_gamma   90.00
#
_symmetry.space_group_name_H-M   'P 1'
#
loop_
_entity.id
_entity.type
_entity.pdbx_description
1 polymer ?
#
loop_
_entity_poly.entity_id
_entity_poly.type
_entity_poly.pdbx_seq_one_letter_code
_entity_poly.pdbx_strand_id
1 'polypeptide(L)'
;MEASRGPSLPAPAVQDALYNHLVLPAKLPQQRDLDVRLVENALVERMIGAAKVMCGIGLPDHAPADGKAWEALRQALVACRYLNRSGRVDKTSFLRELQQLGPDGSIILHIESQNAGLIIRRAQDPIFNDSVVFEAFEASPRNEDVLAAKTALQWDFPGIAVAVPYTTFTDNDFQTSLATFLEQASLETVKDFAAHAFKAGATVFEYRNTGDPSLISSLLMAILEENGRRVAPTLLRKRIRDDVCWGHAKRPWRRLPYYLVLRVGIQRHLSLTLGAEMGRLEYKFFISVLLATFLDDAPSCSIGTERLHFLKKKICRRLVKLDLDKDRCQDSKAASRHDLIFGCLGDRFKNSIDNGSTILHQALTQERTALVKQIPILPRKATDADLRLSLRVSSAYLNNALHTRLPKNARQLGKVPGSRAGLTLAEAAKDHLSQHAQGYHRLIDRETELAISTANSCSRVSQEILDYIDAAMPLYDGDPEQKSLMLLTVMELWQKMDVIACQSFPLLREFHPMFQPQMLDVLLLPHFSEIARLNTLQSALLARAQRANASARNIFEDPSPGCFGERYYTESADAPQLEEVHQEIVDLAKEMRDRKRKEWQKKTKDYDDLINRIDTSACVYLADEHNPLGRGRHDPNCPRCSMMWNAQNMRISIFEEPLPTDPVVARAVIFELACPPEFAVYRDTTWWILRHLATHFEDHGIQPRCLLRDYAQLKPFFRSSQRKLCLASTTKPFHITHYTSIPFPVEWEGGRDGVCRPNALKLGYYDERTSTWPGRTRFKPSFAHHTALSLPEFSPWNKLFKETRRSAMDGPGPSSYEIIASQSSCPAGINNHEFLAMQTLMSGKAQRWIVLLLELGSTNLSFSNEVTMLVVSHLVLQSGPRDDQGDVLRRCHKVLRDTRFCDRLIEQLEIHLDGVQAN
;
A
#
# COMPACT_ATOMS: atom_id res chain seq x y z
N MET A 1 51.81 33.30 23.83
CA MET A 1 51.29 33.10 22.45
C MET A 1 50.37 31.90 22.46
N GLU A 2 49.13 32.09 22.93
CA GLU A 2 48.07 31.08 22.84
C GLU A 2 47.10 31.53 21.76
N ALA A 3 47.05 30.79 20.66
CA ALA A 3 46.14 31.06 19.55
C ALA A 3 44.78 30.42 19.84
N SER A 4 43.75 31.27 19.81
CA SER A 4 42.33 30.98 19.92
C SER A 4 41.88 29.82 19.04
N ARG A 5 41.39 28.74 19.66
CA ARG A 5 40.58 27.71 18.97
C ARG A 5 39.18 28.26 18.72
N GLY A 6 38.80 28.41 17.45
CA GLY A 6 37.43 28.76 17.03
C GLY A 6 36.41 27.63 17.29
N PRO A 7 35.10 27.90 17.15
CA PRO A 7 34.05 26.94 17.47
C PRO A 7 34.08 25.71 16.54
N SER A 8 34.01 24.52 17.11
CA SER A 8 33.98 23.25 16.36
C SER A 8 32.73 23.16 15.48
N LEU A 9 32.92 23.06 14.16
CA LEU A 9 31.86 22.89 13.16
C LEU A 9 31.06 21.59 13.42
N PRO A 10 29.72 21.58 13.28
CA PRO A 10 28.93 20.37 13.46
C PRO A 10 29.11 19.40 12.29
N ALA A 11 28.96 18.10 12.55
CA ALA A 11 29.22 17.02 11.60
C ALA A 11 28.45 17.19 10.27
N PRO A 12 29.00 16.71 9.12
CA PRO A 12 28.41 16.90 7.78
C PRO A 12 26.91 16.52 7.68
N ALA A 13 26.50 15.44 8.36
CA ALA A 13 25.11 14.98 8.38
C ALA A 13 24.12 15.98 9.02
N VAL A 14 24.57 16.74 10.04
CA VAL A 14 23.74 17.76 10.71
C VAL A 14 23.52 18.96 9.80
N GLN A 15 24.54 19.37 9.04
CA GLN A 15 24.45 20.47 8.08
C GLN A 15 23.51 20.13 6.92
N ASP A 16 23.57 18.90 6.43
CA ASP A 16 22.65 18.39 5.41
C ASP A 16 21.19 18.39 5.88
N ALA A 17 20.94 17.95 7.12
CA ALA A 17 19.60 18.02 7.72
C ALA A 17 19.11 19.47 7.86
N LEU A 18 19.97 20.37 8.36
CA LEU A 18 19.67 21.80 8.47
C LEU A 18 19.32 22.44 7.13
N TYR A 19 20.04 22.07 6.05
CA TYR A 19 19.73 22.52 4.69
C TYR A 19 18.28 22.22 4.35
N ASN A 20 17.80 21.01 4.60
CA ASN A 20 16.41 20.62 4.29
C ASN A 20 15.39 21.47 5.06
N HIS A 21 15.65 21.77 6.35
CA HIS A 21 14.74 22.56 7.19
C HIS A 21 14.73 24.05 6.87
N LEU A 22 15.88 24.65 6.61
CA LEU A 22 16.04 26.08 6.29
C LEU A 22 15.65 26.38 4.83
N VAL A 23 16.13 25.55 3.92
CA VAL A 23 16.07 25.79 2.48
C VAL A 23 14.82 25.16 1.84
N LEU A 24 14.35 24.01 2.34
CA LEU A 24 13.20 23.28 1.82
C LEU A 24 13.30 23.07 0.29
N PRO A 25 14.29 22.29 -0.18
CA PRO A 25 14.49 21.98 -1.60
C PRO A 25 13.36 21.10 -2.17
N ALA A 26 13.33 20.93 -3.49
CA ALA A 26 12.35 20.05 -4.15
C ALA A 26 12.51 18.57 -3.77
N LYS A 27 13.76 18.10 -3.56
CA LYS A 27 14.05 16.74 -3.13
C LYS A 27 14.30 16.70 -1.62
N LEU A 28 13.28 16.28 -0.88
CA LEU A 28 13.33 16.15 0.58
C LEU A 28 13.64 14.70 1.00
N PRO A 29 14.21 14.50 2.21
CA PRO A 29 14.41 13.16 2.76
C PRO A 29 13.08 12.40 2.92
N GLN A 30 13.14 11.07 2.85
CA GLN A 30 11.94 10.21 2.96
C GLN A 30 11.76 9.63 4.38
N GLN A 31 12.59 10.06 5.33
CA GLN A 31 12.61 9.60 6.72
C GLN A 31 13.01 10.73 7.67
N ARG A 32 12.55 10.68 8.92
CA ARG A 32 12.96 11.62 9.99
C ARG A 32 14.48 11.63 10.15
N ASP A 33 15.05 12.81 10.45
CA ASP A 33 16.48 12.94 10.75
C ASP A 33 16.89 12.04 11.93
N LEU A 34 18.08 11.44 11.86
CA LEU A 34 18.57 10.50 12.87
C LEU A 34 18.80 11.19 14.22
N ASP A 35 19.51 12.33 14.22
CA ASP A 35 19.85 13.10 15.42
C ASP A 35 19.14 14.46 15.44
N VAL A 36 17.81 14.43 15.55
CA VAL A 36 16.97 15.65 15.58
C VAL A 36 17.47 16.69 16.59
N ARG A 37 17.98 16.25 17.76
CA ARG A 37 18.51 17.12 18.81
C ARG A 37 19.75 17.91 18.39
N LEU A 38 20.66 17.27 17.65
CA LEU A 38 21.85 17.95 17.14
C LEU A 38 21.44 18.99 16.09
N VAL A 39 20.44 18.66 15.26
CA VAL A 39 19.87 19.59 14.27
C VAL A 39 19.18 20.79 14.95
N GLU A 40 18.37 20.55 15.99
CA GLU A 40 17.72 21.61 16.77
C GLU A 40 18.73 22.56 17.43
N ASN A 41 19.78 22.01 18.04
CA ASN A 41 20.85 22.79 18.65
C ASN A 41 21.60 23.62 17.60
N ALA A 42 22.02 23.00 16.50
CA ALA A 42 22.74 23.70 15.44
C ALA A 42 21.86 24.78 14.76
N LEU A 43 20.54 24.57 14.69
CA LEU A 43 19.58 25.56 14.21
C LEU A 43 19.54 26.81 15.10
N VAL A 44 19.34 26.63 16.41
CA VAL A 44 19.22 27.77 17.33
C VAL A 44 20.55 28.52 17.48
N GLU A 45 21.70 27.82 17.45
CA GLU A 45 23.03 28.46 17.38
C GLU A 45 23.16 29.41 16.20
N ARG A 46 22.73 28.97 15.01
CA ARG A 46 22.76 29.79 13.81
C ARG A 46 21.82 30.99 13.90
N MET A 47 20.66 30.83 14.53
CA MET A 47 19.74 31.94 14.78
C MET A 47 20.31 32.95 15.79
N ILE A 48 20.99 32.49 16.84
CA ILE A 48 21.70 33.37 17.79
C ILE A 48 22.80 34.14 17.05
N GLY A 49 23.57 33.48 16.18
CA GLY A 49 24.58 34.12 15.34
C GLY A 49 23.99 35.19 14.42
N ALA A 50 22.87 34.90 13.75
CA ALA A 50 22.17 35.88 12.92
C ALA A 50 21.61 37.06 13.74
N ALA A 51 21.09 36.81 14.95
CA ALA A 51 20.63 37.87 15.84
C ALA A 51 21.78 38.79 16.28
N LYS A 52 22.97 38.22 16.56
CA LYS A 52 24.18 38.99 16.87
C LYS A 52 24.60 39.91 15.71
N VAL A 53 24.45 39.47 14.46
CA VAL A 53 24.68 40.33 13.29
C VAL A 53 23.70 41.50 13.28
N MET A 54 22.42 41.25 13.54
CA MET A 54 21.41 42.31 13.59
C MET A 54 21.64 43.31 14.73
N CYS A 55 22.15 42.85 15.88
CA CYS A 55 22.53 43.72 17.01
C CYS A 55 23.57 44.78 16.61
N GLY A 56 24.46 44.45 15.67
CA GLY A 56 25.55 45.33 15.22
C GLY A 56 25.12 46.43 14.22
N ILE A 57 23.84 46.53 13.88
CA ILE A 57 23.32 47.47 12.89
C ILE A 57 22.86 48.77 13.60
N GLY A 58 23.80 49.72 13.80
CA GLY A 58 23.53 51.11 14.21
C GLY A 58 24.75 51.89 14.77
N LEU A 59 24.85 53.21 14.48
CA LEU A 59 25.64 54.31 15.11
C LEU A 59 25.15 55.68 14.51
N PRO A 60 25.38 56.89 15.11
CA PRO A 60 25.27 57.33 16.51
C PRO A 60 24.01 58.20 16.82
N ASP A 61 23.26 58.73 15.84
CA ASP A 61 22.38 59.90 16.11
C ASP A 61 20.86 59.66 16.17
N HIS A 62 20.34 58.46 15.89
CA HIS A 62 18.90 58.20 16.06
C HIS A 62 18.59 56.81 16.68
N ALA A 63 18.05 56.88 17.91
CA ALA A 63 17.34 55.88 18.72
C ALA A 63 18.11 54.65 19.27
N PRO A 64 18.52 54.67 20.56
CA PRO A 64 19.09 53.52 21.30
C PRO A 64 18.10 52.37 21.59
N ALA A 65 16.91 52.34 20.98
CA ALA A 65 15.85 51.36 21.25
C ALA A 65 15.96 50.08 20.40
N ASP A 66 16.37 50.17 19.13
CA ASP A 66 16.37 49.04 18.19
C ASP A 66 17.46 48.01 18.50
N GLY A 67 18.66 48.47 18.87
CA GLY A 67 19.77 47.61 19.30
C GLY A 67 19.47 46.86 20.60
N LYS A 68 18.70 47.48 21.51
CA LYS A 68 18.24 46.84 22.75
C LYS A 68 17.23 45.73 22.47
N ALA A 69 16.32 45.92 21.51
CA ALA A 69 15.34 44.91 21.11
C ALA A 69 16.01 43.63 20.57
N TRP A 70 17.04 43.78 19.73
CA TRP A 70 17.80 42.66 19.18
C TRP A 70 18.68 41.96 20.23
N GLU A 71 19.28 42.70 21.16
CA GLU A 71 20.05 42.11 22.26
C GLU A 71 19.15 41.33 23.22
N ALA A 72 17.98 41.87 23.58
CA ALA A 72 16.98 41.16 24.38
C ALA A 72 16.51 39.87 23.68
N LEU A 73 16.24 39.93 22.37
CA LEU A 73 15.90 38.75 21.58
C LEU A 73 17.04 37.73 21.52
N ARG A 74 18.29 38.18 21.39
CA ARG A 74 19.47 37.30 21.39
C ARG A 74 19.57 36.56 22.73
N GLN A 75 19.33 37.24 23.85
CA GLN A 75 19.28 36.64 25.18
C GLN A 75 18.13 35.63 25.31
N ALA A 76 16.93 35.96 24.80
CA ALA A 76 15.79 35.04 24.76
C ALA A 76 16.10 33.76 23.95
N LEU A 77 16.82 33.86 22.82
CA LEU A 77 17.25 32.71 22.03
C LEU A 77 18.31 31.86 22.74
N VAL A 78 19.25 32.49 23.47
CA VAL A 78 20.23 31.79 24.30
C VAL A 78 19.54 31.05 25.45
N ALA A 79 18.57 31.68 26.10
CA ALA A 79 17.73 31.06 27.12
C ALA A 79 16.93 29.88 26.55
N CYS A 80 16.27 30.08 25.40
CA CYS A 80 15.53 29.02 24.69
C CYS A 80 16.42 27.81 24.35
N ARG A 81 17.64 28.04 23.86
CA ARG A 81 18.63 26.97 23.61
C ARG A 81 18.95 26.18 24.89
N TYR A 82 19.11 26.88 26.01
CA TYR A 82 19.44 26.25 27.28
C TYR A 82 18.25 25.50 27.88
N LEU A 83 17.06 26.09 27.84
CA LEU A 83 15.82 25.54 28.38
C LEU A 83 15.30 24.34 27.60
N ASN A 84 15.51 24.30 26.28
CA ASN A 84 15.08 23.19 25.43
C ASN A 84 16.22 22.19 25.16
N ARG A 85 17.32 22.25 25.90
CA ARG A 85 18.48 21.37 25.71
C ARG A 85 18.07 19.92 25.99
N SER A 86 18.17 19.05 24.99
CA SER A 86 17.66 17.66 25.00
C SER A 86 16.14 17.50 24.79
N GLY A 87 15.47 18.60 24.42
CA GLY A 87 14.02 18.72 24.15
C GLY A 87 13.14 18.42 25.35
N ARG A 88 13.59 18.87 26.51
CA ARG A 88 12.88 18.83 27.77
C ARG A 88 13.10 20.17 28.47
N VAL A 89 12.15 20.57 29.30
CA VAL A 89 12.25 21.79 30.11
C VAL A 89 12.70 21.38 31.51
N ASP A 90 13.94 21.71 31.87
CA ASP A 90 14.47 21.44 33.22
C ASP A 90 13.88 22.43 34.24
N LYS A 91 13.30 21.92 35.33
CA LYS A 91 12.64 22.75 36.36
C LYS A 91 13.56 23.81 36.94
N THR A 92 14.79 23.46 37.33
CA THR A 92 15.71 24.39 38.01
C THR A 92 16.17 25.53 37.09
N SER A 93 16.45 25.17 35.84
CA SER A 93 16.84 26.08 34.77
C SER A 93 15.71 27.03 34.44
N PHE A 94 14.50 26.49 34.31
CA PHE A 94 13.33 27.26 33.95
C PHE A 94 12.90 28.23 35.07
N LEU A 95 12.92 27.79 36.33
CA LEU A 95 12.71 28.66 37.49
C LEU A 95 13.66 29.87 37.48
N ARG A 96 14.95 29.64 37.22
CA ARG A 96 15.93 30.73 37.14
C ARG A 96 15.58 31.74 36.04
N GLU A 97 15.12 31.29 34.87
CA GLU A 97 14.73 32.20 33.79
C GLU A 97 13.41 32.94 34.10
N LEU A 98 12.46 32.31 34.79
CA LEU A 98 11.23 32.99 35.27
C LEU A 98 11.56 34.10 36.26
N GLN A 99 12.47 33.85 37.21
CA GLN A 99 12.93 34.83 38.20
C GLN A 99 13.70 36.00 37.57
N GLN A 100 14.38 35.75 36.45
CA GLN A 100 15.16 36.76 35.71
C GLN A 100 14.35 37.48 34.63
N LEU A 101 13.03 37.28 34.56
CA LEU A 101 12.17 37.86 33.53
C LEU A 101 12.00 39.39 33.72
N GLY A 102 12.84 40.15 33.03
CA GLY A 102 12.80 41.62 33.01
C GLY A 102 11.65 42.22 32.18
N PRO A 103 11.48 43.56 32.19
CA PRO A 103 10.42 44.27 31.45
C PRO A 103 10.41 44.00 29.94
N ASP A 104 11.60 43.92 29.33
CA ASP A 104 11.78 43.64 27.90
C ASP A 104 12.11 42.15 27.63
N GLY A 105 12.03 41.31 28.67
CA GLY A 105 12.41 39.90 28.62
C GLY A 105 11.31 39.02 28.01
N SER A 106 11.73 38.01 27.25
CA SER A 106 10.85 36.96 26.75
C SER A 106 11.50 35.58 26.85
N ILE A 107 10.67 34.56 27.12
CA ILE A 107 11.06 33.16 27.16
C ILE A 107 10.29 32.44 26.04
N ILE A 108 11.01 31.66 25.24
CA ILE A 108 10.45 30.85 24.16
C ILE A 108 10.70 29.38 24.52
N LEU A 109 9.63 28.59 24.59
CA LEU A 109 9.68 27.16 24.90
C LEU A 109 9.07 26.34 23.77
N HIS A 110 9.65 25.17 23.53
CA HIS A 110 9.10 24.15 22.66
C HIS A 110 8.92 22.86 23.44
N ILE A 111 7.66 22.49 23.66
CA ILE A 111 7.27 21.30 24.40
C ILE A 111 6.96 20.22 23.36
N GLU A 112 8.00 19.52 22.89
CA GLU A 112 7.90 18.57 21.77
C GLU A 112 6.86 17.47 22.04
N SER A 113 6.85 16.91 23.26
CA SER A 113 5.94 15.83 23.66
C SER A 113 4.46 16.21 23.53
N GLN A 114 4.14 17.51 23.60
CA GLN A 114 2.78 18.05 23.49
C GLN A 114 2.55 18.84 22.20
N ASN A 115 3.46 18.78 21.22
CA ASN A 115 3.34 19.54 19.97
C ASN A 115 3.01 21.04 20.20
N ALA A 116 3.59 21.67 21.23
CA ALA A 116 3.21 23.01 21.66
C ALA A 116 4.41 23.97 21.71
N GLY A 117 4.20 25.20 21.23
CA GLY A 117 5.06 26.35 21.49
C GLY A 117 4.44 27.24 22.57
N LEU A 118 5.27 27.74 23.49
CA LEU A 118 4.85 28.64 24.55
C LEU A 118 5.80 29.86 24.58
N ILE A 119 5.24 31.06 24.54
CA ILE A 119 5.96 32.33 24.72
C ILE A 119 5.50 32.95 26.03
N ILE A 120 6.45 33.30 26.91
CA ILE A 120 6.20 33.97 28.19
C ILE A 120 6.90 35.32 28.13
N ARG A 121 6.17 36.41 28.35
CA ARG A 121 6.73 37.77 28.26
C ARG A 121 6.07 38.69 29.26
N ARG A 122 6.81 39.69 29.73
CA ARG A 122 6.23 40.78 30.52
C ARG A 122 5.51 41.78 29.59
N ALA A 123 4.40 42.34 30.03
CA ALA A 123 3.60 43.25 29.25
C ALA A 123 2.78 44.19 30.13
N GLN A 124 2.46 45.36 29.58
CA GLN A 124 1.46 46.25 30.17
C GLN A 124 0.05 45.77 29.78
N ASP A 125 -0.73 45.36 30.76
CA ASP A 125 -2.12 44.95 30.62
C ASP A 125 -3.07 46.09 31.03
N PRO A 126 -4.15 46.35 30.27
CA PRO A 126 -5.11 47.41 30.59
C PRO A 126 -5.76 47.31 31.99
N ILE A 127 -5.80 46.12 32.58
CA ILE A 127 -6.45 45.86 33.87
C ILE A 127 -5.38 45.70 34.97
N PHE A 128 -4.36 44.87 34.72
CA PHE A 128 -3.35 44.55 35.74
C PHE A 128 -2.18 45.52 35.79
N ASN A 129 -2.10 46.48 34.86
CA ASN A 129 -0.90 47.27 34.56
C ASN A 129 0.29 46.35 34.29
N ASP A 130 1.07 45.97 35.30
CA ASP A 130 2.21 45.07 35.12
C ASP A 130 1.79 43.60 35.16
N SER A 131 2.01 42.87 34.06
CA SER A 131 1.54 41.50 33.88
C SER A 131 2.54 40.64 33.12
N VAL A 132 2.39 39.32 33.23
CA VAL A 132 3.08 38.33 32.39
C VAL A 132 2.04 37.69 31.47
N VAL A 133 2.29 37.78 30.17
CA VAL A 133 1.45 37.19 29.12
C VAL A 133 2.06 35.86 28.67
N PHE A 134 1.24 34.82 28.76
CA PHE A 134 1.51 33.49 28.25
C PHE A 134 0.79 33.32 26.91
N GLU A 135 1.51 32.93 25.87
CA GLU A 135 0.96 32.72 24.53
C GLU A 135 1.28 31.28 24.08
N ALA A 136 0.25 30.44 23.96
CA ALA A 136 0.40 29.06 23.50
C ALA A 136 -0.14 28.85 22.09
N PHE A 137 0.53 27.97 21.35
CA PHE A 137 0.15 27.60 19.99
C PHE A 137 0.70 26.23 19.61
N GLU A 138 0.08 25.61 18.61
CA GLU A 138 0.51 24.33 18.07
C GLU A 138 1.82 24.48 17.25
N ALA A 139 2.77 23.56 17.44
CA ALA A 139 4.11 23.61 16.85
C ALA A 139 4.21 22.91 15.48
N SER A 140 3.32 21.96 15.17
CA SER A 140 3.31 21.19 13.94
C SER A 140 1.89 20.73 13.59
N PRO A 141 1.41 20.96 12.35
CA PRO A 141 0.06 20.59 11.96
C PRO A 141 -0.05 19.09 11.68
N ARG A 142 -1.29 18.57 11.68
CA ARG A 142 -1.56 17.16 11.36
C ARG A 142 -1.15 16.80 9.93
N ASN A 143 -0.80 15.54 9.71
CA ASN A 143 -0.38 15.03 8.40
C ASN A 143 -1.46 15.29 7.33
N GLU A 144 -2.74 15.12 7.67
CA GLU A 144 -3.85 15.32 6.75
C GLU A 144 -3.92 16.78 6.28
N ASP A 145 -3.74 17.73 7.19
CA ASP A 145 -3.80 19.17 6.89
C ASP A 145 -2.64 19.60 5.97
N VAL A 146 -1.44 19.04 6.19
CA VAL A 146 -0.28 19.29 5.31
C VAL A 146 -0.54 18.75 3.91
N LEU A 147 -1.03 17.51 3.81
CA LEU A 147 -1.32 16.86 2.52
C LEU A 147 -2.48 17.51 1.78
N ALA A 148 -3.47 18.07 2.49
CA ALA A 148 -4.59 18.81 1.90
C ALA A 148 -4.18 20.21 1.39
N ALA A 149 -3.10 20.79 1.90
CA ALA A 149 -2.67 22.14 1.56
C ALA A 149 -2.10 22.21 0.13
N LYS A 150 -2.79 22.90 -0.79
CA LYS A 150 -2.34 23.04 -2.20
C LYS A 150 -0.98 23.72 -2.37
N THR A 151 -0.58 24.62 -1.46
CA THR A 151 0.70 25.37 -1.57
C THR A 151 1.37 25.71 -0.25
N ALA A 152 0.61 26.17 0.74
CA ALA A 152 1.09 26.50 2.09
C ALA A 152 -0.13 26.63 3.02
N LEU A 153 0.03 26.21 4.27
CA LEU A 153 -0.96 26.42 5.32
C LEU A 153 -0.95 27.91 5.73
N GLN A 154 -2.13 28.51 5.84
CA GLN A 154 -2.30 29.80 6.51
C GLN A 154 -2.62 29.53 7.97
N TRP A 155 -1.81 30.06 8.88
CA TRP A 155 -1.93 29.76 10.29
C TRP A 155 -1.69 31.00 11.13
N ASP A 156 -2.55 31.19 12.12
CA ASP A 156 -2.53 32.33 13.04
C ASP A 156 -1.93 31.93 14.38
N PHE A 157 -1.06 32.78 14.89
CA PHE A 157 -0.42 32.61 16.20
C PHE A 157 -0.79 33.80 17.09
N PRO A 158 -0.88 33.67 18.43
CA PRO A 158 -0.91 32.38 19.10
C PRO A 158 -2.31 31.77 18.96
N GLY A 159 -2.52 30.52 19.37
CA GLY A 159 -3.87 29.96 19.45
C GLY A 159 -4.66 30.53 20.63
N ILE A 160 -3.95 30.82 21.73
CA ILE A 160 -4.53 31.35 22.97
C ILE A 160 -3.49 32.20 23.70
N ALA A 161 -3.96 33.20 24.45
CA ALA A 161 -3.11 33.98 25.33
C ALA A 161 -3.81 34.36 26.64
N VAL A 162 -3.06 34.34 27.72
CA VAL A 162 -3.53 34.63 29.09
C VAL A 162 -2.55 35.61 29.74
N ALA A 163 -3.08 36.66 30.36
CA ALA A 163 -2.30 37.61 31.15
C ALA A 163 -2.49 37.32 32.64
N VAL A 164 -1.40 37.22 33.38
CA VAL A 164 -1.36 37.00 34.82
C VAL A 164 -0.73 38.23 35.48
N PRO A 165 -1.29 38.78 36.58
CA PRO A 165 -0.68 39.90 37.30
C PRO A 165 0.76 39.59 37.70
N TYR A 166 1.67 40.56 37.58
CA TYR A 166 3.07 40.35 37.91
C TYR A 166 3.27 39.94 39.38
N THR A 167 2.45 40.48 40.28
CA THR A 167 2.45 40.12 41.72
C THR A 167 2.16 38.64 41.96
N THR A 168 1.17 38.08 41.26
CA THR A 168 0.85 36.65 41.30
C THR A 168 1.96 35.82 40.66
N PHE A 169 2.51 36.30 39.54
CA PHE A 169 3.61 35.60 38.85
C PHE A 169 4.91 35.55 39.67
N THR A 170 5.19 36.57 40.49
CA THR A 170 6.39 36.60 41.35
C THR A 170 6.28 35.70 42.57
N ASP A 171 5.11 35.12 42.85
CA ASP A 171 4.96 34.16 43.92
C ASP A 171 5.81 32.90 43.65
N ASN A 172 6.56 32.46 44.66
CA ASN A 172 7.51 31.36 44.53
C ASN A 172 6.78 30.02 44.33
N ASP A 173 5.63 29.84 44.98
CA ASP A 173 4.83 28.62 44.87
C ASP A 173 4.18 28.53 43.49
N PHE A 174 3.69 29.64 42.94
CA PHE A 174 3.21 29.73 41.57
C PHE A 174 4.30 29.34 40.54
N GLN A 175 5.49 29.95 40.62
CA GLN A 175 6.58 29.64 39.68
C GLN A 175 7.05 28.19 39.81
N THR A 176 7.13 27.66 41.03
CA THR A 176 7.51 26.26 41.30
C THR A 176 6.50 25.27 40.73
N SER A 177 5.21 25.56 40.87
CA SER A 177 4.13 24.73 40.33
C SER A 177 4.14 24.74 38.81
N LEU A 178 4.25 25.93 38.20
CA LEU A 178 4.35 26.09 36.74
C LEU A 178 5.57 25.35 36.16
N ALA A 179 6.73 25.46 36.80
CA ALA A 179 7.94 24.80 36.35
C ALA A 179 7.86 23.28 36.49
N THR A 180 7.23 22.77 37.55
CA THR A 180 6.99 21.33 37.73
C THR A 180 6.03 20.79 36.67
N PHE A 181 4.93 21.50 36.41
CA PHE A 181 3.96 21.12 35.37
C PHE A 181 4.62 21.03 33.99
N LEU A 182 5.41 22.03 33.61
CA LEU A 182 6.06 22.07 32.29
C LEU A 182 7.18 21.02 32.14
N GLU A 183 7.89 20.69 33.22
CA GLU A 183 8.84 19.59 33.23
C GLU A 183 8.13 18.24 32.98
N GLN A 184 7.05 17.96 33.72
CA GLN A 184 6.22 16.76 33.56
C GLN A 184 5.59 16.68 32.16
N ALA A 185 4.99 17.76 31.68
CA ALA A 185 4.41 17.83 30.34
C ALA A 185 5.46 17.62 29.23
N SER A 186 6.73 17.96 29.47
CA SER A 186 7.83 17.70 28.54
C SER A 186 8.32 16.24 28.58
N LEU A 187 8.10 15.54 29.70
CA LEU A 187 8.51 14.15 29.94
C LEU A 187 7.49 13.13 29.46
N GLU A 188 6.22 13.34 29.82
CA GLU A 188 5.14 12.38 29.64
C GLU A 188 4.43 12.59 28.30
N THR A 189 4.03 11.49 27.67
CA THR A 189 3.12 11.53 26.52
C THR A 189 1.79 10.94 26.97
N VAL A 190 0.83 11.82 27.27
CA VAL A 190 -0.52 11.42 27.65
C VAL A 190 -1.21 10.88 26.40
N LYS A 191 -1.58 9.59 26.41
CA LYS A 191 -2.12 8.87 25.23
C LYS A 191 -3.44 9.46 24.71
N ASP A 192 -4.19 10.15 25.57
CA ASP A 192 -5.44 10.83 25.18
C ASP A 192 -5.21 12.05 24.28
N PHE A 193 -4.05 12.70 24.42
CA PHE A 193 -3.62 13.82 23.56
C PHE A 193 -2.73 13.37 22.41
N ALA A 194 -2.57 12.06 22.20
CA ALA A 194 -1.84 11.54 21.05
C ALA A 194 -2.73 11.44 19.81
N ALA A 195 -2.10 11.42 18.63
CA ALA A 195 -2.83 11.11 17.41
C ALA A 195 -3.28 9.65 17.38
N HIS A 196 -4.44 9.42 16.77
CA HIS A 196 -5.09 8.12 16.67
C HIS A 196 -5.47 7.81 15.21
N ALA A 197 -5.43 6.54 14.81
CA ALA A 197 -5.85 6.09 13.49
C ALA A 197 -6.74 4.85 13.57
N PHE A 198 -7.75 4.76 12.71
CA PHE A 198 -8.64 3.60 12.64
C PHE A 198 -8.00 2.47 11.83
N LYS A 199 -7.65 1.36 12.49
CA LYS A 199 -7.02 0.19 11.86
C LYS A 199 -7.65 -1.11 12.32
N ALA A 200 -8.03 -1.94 11.34
CA ALA A 200 -8.61 -3.26 11.56
C ALA A 200 -9.86 -3.26 12.48
N GLY A 201 -10.68 -2.21 12.45
CA GLY A 201 -11.92 -2.11 13.21
C GLY A 201 -11.80 -1.46 14.60
N ALA A 202 -10.66 -0.85 14.94
CA ALA A 202 -10.50 -0.09 16.18
C ALA A 202 -9.53 1.08 16.01
N THR A 203 -9.65 2.05 16.91
CA THR A 203 -8.75 3.20 17.04
C THR A 203 -7.44 2.74 17.70
N VAL A 204 -6.30 3.05 17.08
CA VAL A 204 -4.97 2.70 17.57
C VAL A 204 -4.09 3.95 17.56
N PHE A 205 -3.25 4.10 18.58
CA PHE A 205 -2.24 5.16 18.67
C PHE A 205 -1.42 5.29 17.37
N GLU A 206 -1.43 6.48 16.75
CA GLU A 206 -0.74 6.79 15.50
C GLU A 206 0.46 7.70 15.74
N TYR A 207 1.57 7.08 16.14
CA TYR A 207 2.82 7.80 16.46
C TYR A 207 3.45 8.55 15.27
N ARG A 208 2.95 8.36 14.04
CA ARG A 208 3.46 9.06 12.83
C ARG A 208 2.77 10.40 12.58
N ASN A 209 1.67 10.70 13.27
CA ASN A 209 0.99 11.99 13.19
C ASN A 209 1.34 12.86 14.41
N THR A 210 1.02 14.15 14.37
CA THR A 210 1.37 15.12 15.42
C THR A 210 0.41 15.01 16.62
N GLY A 211 0.94 15.21 17.83
CA GLY A 211 0.13 15.21 19.05
C GLY A 211 -0.79 16.43 19.14
N ASP A 212 -1.84 16.33 19.96
CA ASP A 212 -2.76 17.42 20.27
C ASP A 212 -2.13 18.37 21.30
N PRO A 213 -2.06 19.69 21.04
CA PRO A 213 -1.47 20.66 21.96
C PRO A 213 -2.31 20.97 23.20
N SER A 214 -3.50 20.38 23.35
CA SER A 214 -4.50 20.72 24.38
C SER A 214 -4.01 20.65 25.82
N LEU A 215 -2.99 19.83 26.15
CA LEU A 215 -2.41 19.87 27.50
C LEU A 215 -1.83 21.27 27.83
N ILE A 216 -1.25 21.94 26.84
CA ILE A 216 -0.67 23.28 26.98
C ILE A 216 -1.67 24.36 26.55
N SER A 217 -2.32 24.21 25.39
CA SER A 217 -3.22 25.23 24.85
C SER A 217 -4.58 25.28 25.54
N SER A 218 -4.97 24.25 26.28
CA SER A 218 -6.27 24.19 26.96
C SER A 218 -6.11 24.05 28.47
N LEU A 219 -5.49 22.97 28.98
CA LEU A 219 -5.39 22.72 30.42
C LEU A 219 -4.53 23.76 31.15
N LEU A 220 -3.27 23.94 30.73
CA LEU A 220 -2.39 24.94 31.35
C LEU A 220 -2.98 26.35 31.23
N MET A 221 -3.54 26.69 30.07
CA MET A 221 -4.10 28.02 29.83
C MET A 221 -5.35 28.28 30.68
N ALA A 222 -6.19 27.27 30.93
CA ALA A 222 -7.30 27.38 31.88
C ALA A 222 -6.81 27.62 33.31
N ILE A 223 -5.77 26.89 33.76
CA ILE A 223 -5.18 27.08 35.10
C ILE A 223 -4.60 28.50 35.25
N LEU A 224 -3.95 29.01 34.20
CA LEU A 224 -3.43 30.38 34.18
C LEU A 224 -4.56 31.42 34.15
N GLU A 225 -5.66 31.13 33.47
CA GLU A 225 -6.81 32.03 33.35
C GLU A 225 -7.50 32.24 34.70
N GLU A 226 -7.60 31.21 35.54
CA GLU A 226 -8.10 31.33 36.92
C GLU A 226 -7.26 32.29 37.79
N ASN A 227 -5.96 32.41 37.50
CA ASN A 227 -5.03 33.29 38.22
C ASN A 227 -4.82 34.64 37.50
N GLY A 228 -5.58 34.90 36.44
CA GLY A 228 -5.37 36.04 35.55
C GLY A 228 -6.60 36.32 34.71
N ARG A 229 -6.39 36.52 33.42
CA ARG A 229 -7.49 36.68 32.45
C ARG A 229 -7.04 36.33 31.05
N ARG A 230 -7.96 35.85 30.22
CA ARG A 230 -7.71 35.68 28.79
C ARG A 230 -7.54 37.04 28.09
N VAL A 231 -6.59 37.10 27.17
CA VAL A 231 -6.32 38.29 26.34
C VAL A 231 -6.36 37.94 24.86
N ALA A 232 -6.77 38.91 24.04
CA ALA A 232 -6.81 38.79 22.59
C ALA A 232 -5.65 39.60 21.98
N PRO A 233 -4.46 39.00 21.78
CA PRO A 233 -3.31 39.70 21.21
C PRO A 233 -3.49 39.87 19.70
N THR A 234 -2.75 40.82 19.12
CA THR A 234 -2.64 40.93 17.65
C THR A 234 -2.07 39.64 17.07
N LEU A 235 -2.86 38.98 16.24
CA LEU A 235 -2.51 37.68 15.67
C LEU A 235 -1.45 37.82 14.57
N LEU A 236 -0.48 36.92 14.60
CA LEU A 236 0.54 36.79 13.58
C LEU A 236 0.12 35.72 12.58
N ARG A 237 -0.33 36.14 11.39
CA ARG A 237 -0.64 35.22 10.28
C ARG A 237 0.60 34.82 9.50
N LYS A 238 0.98 33.54 9.51
CA LYS A 238 2.11 33.01 8.73
C LYS A 238 1.64 32.05 7.64
N ARG A 239 2.34 32.09 6.50
CA ARG A 239 2.25 31.04 5.46
C ARG A 239 3.31 29.98 5.75
N ILE A 240 2.89 28.77 6.09
CA ILE A 240 3.75 27.68 6.53
C ILE A 240 3.84 26.65 5.41
N ARG A 241 5.08 26.34 5.04
CA ARG A 241 5.40 25.29 4.08
C ARG A 241 6.02 24.15 4.85
N ASP A 242 5.37 23.01 4.76
CA ASP A 242 5.75 21.71 5.33
C ASP A 242 5.40 20.63 4.30
N ASP A 243 5.92 19.42 4.48
CA ASP A 243 5.69 18.28 3.60
C ASP A 243 5.72 16.97 4.42
N VAL A 244 5.01 15.94 3.97
CA VAL A 244 4.98 14.61 4.60
C VAL A 244 5.66 13.62 3.65
N CYS A 245 6.99 13.54 3.71
CA CYS A 245 7.76 12.65 2.85
C CYS A 245 8.00 11.30 3.53
N TRP A 246 7.53 10.21 2.92
CA TRP A 246 7.62 8.87 3.50
C TRP A 246 8.03 7.82 2.46
N GLY A 247 9.12 7.10 2.74
CA GLY A 247 9.60 5.97 1.95
C GLY A 247 10.13 4.86 2.84
N HIS A 248 9.31 3.83 3.08
CA HIS A 248 9.65 2.64 3.89
C HIS A 248 10.30 2.93 5.26
N ALA A 249 9.99 4.09 5.87
CA ALA A 249 10.62 4.55 7.10
C ALA A 249 9.70 4.43 8.33
N LYS A 250 10.28 4.42 9.54
CA LYS A 250 9.52 4.35 10.80
C LYS A 250 8.65 5.59 11.02
N ARG A 251 9.21 6.79 10.80
CA ARG A 251 8.53 8.10 10.83
C ARG A 251 8.82 8.85 9.52
N PRO A 252 7.83 9.57 8.95
CA PRO A 252 8.06 10.41 7.78
C PRO A 252 9.06 11.52 8.12
N TRP A 253 9.71 12.08 7.10
CA TRP A 253 10.34 13.38 7.23
C TRP A 253 9.23 14.45 7.31
N ARG A 254 9.37 15.35 8.28
CA ARG A 254 8.54 16.54 8.47
C ARG A 254 9.48 17.70 8.72
N ARG A 255 9.09 18.91 8.32
CA ARG A 255 9.85 20.10 8.66
C ARG A 255 9.87 20.30 10.17
N LEU A 256 11.02 20.66 10.71
CA LEU A 256 11.26 20.72 12.14
C LEU A 256 10.27 21.67 12.87
N PRO A 257 9.44 21.18 13.81
CA PRO A 257 8.49 22.00 14.57
C PRO A 257 9.19 23.12 15.36
N TYR A 258 10.35 22.81 15.94
CA TYR A 258 11.17 23.78 16.67
C TYR A 258 11.54 25.01 15.81
N TYR A 259 11.77 24.82 14.51
CA TYR A 259 12.02 25.93 13.59
C TYR A 259 10.81 26.86 13.45
N LEU A 260 9.59 26.33 13.49
CA LEU A 260 8.38 27.15 13.48
C LEU A 260 8.25 27.94 14.78
N VAL A 261 8.41 27.28 15.93
CA VAL A 261 8.33 27.92 17.26
C VAL A 261 9.30 29.10 17.36
N LEU A 262 10.56 28.91 16.99
CA LEU A 262 11.56 29.99 16.96
C LEU A 262 11.17 31.11 16.00
N ARG A 263 10.68 30.77 14.79
CA ARG A 263 10.23 31.77 13.79
C ARG A 263 9.00 32.55 14.22
N VAL A 264 8.11 31.95 15.00
CA VAL A 264 6.94 32.63 15.58
C VAL A 264 7.42 33.53 16.70
N GLY A 265 8.17 33.00 17.67
CA GLY A 265 8.71 33.75 18.82
C GLY A 265 9.55 34.97 18.43
N ILE A 266 10.48 34.82 17.49
CA ILE A 266 11.30 35.93 16.98
C ILE A 266 10.43 37.03 16.36
N GLN A 267 9.51 36.67 15.46
CA GLN A 267 8.68 37.67 14.78
C GLN A 267 7.70 38.33 15.76
N ARG A 268 7.18 37.56 16.73
CA ARG A 268 6.35 38.05 17.83
C ARG A 268 7.07 39.12 18.65
N HIS A 269 8.26 38.79 19.14
CA HIS A 269 9.10 39.70 19.93
C HIS A 269 9.36 41.00 19.17
N LEU A 270 9.79 40.90 17.90
CA LEU A 270 10.07 42.09 17.08
C LEU A 270 8.82 42.93 16.79
N SER A 271 7.69 42.30 16.50
CA SER A 271 6.43 43.03 16.19
C SER A 271 5.88 43.77 17.42
N LEU A 272 6.09 43.20 18.61
CA LEU A 272 5.67 43.81 19.87
C LEU A 272 6.60 44.95 20.30
N THR A 273 7.91 44.79 20.09
CA THR A 273 8.91 45.76 20.55
C THR A 273 9.07 46.94 19.58
N LEU A 274 9.03 46.67 18.26
CA LEU A 274 9.29 47.66 17.21
C LEU A 274 8.02 48.11 16.46
N GLY A 275 6.88 47.46 16.73
CA GLY A 275 5.64 47.63 15.97
C GLY A 275 5.52 46.67 14.78
N ALA A 276 4.30 46.54 14.23
CA ALA A 276 3.95 45.48 13.28
C ALA A 276 4.72 45.57 11.94
N GLU A 277 4.80 46.74 11.31
CA GLU A 277 5.48 46.91 10.03
C GLU A 277 7.01 46.86 10.18
N MET A 278 7.56 47.57 11.16
CA MET A 278 9.01 47.57 11.43
C MET A 278 9.50 46.18 11.86
N GLY A 279 8.81 45.52 12.79
CA GLY A 279 9.16 44.17 13.24
C GLY A 279 9.09 43.14 12.11
N ARG A 280 8.14 43.30 11.18
CA ARG A 280 8.04 42.46 9.97
C ARG A 280 9.21 42.68 9.02
N LEU A 281 9.66 43.91 8.83
CA LEU A 281 10.82 44.27 8.02
C LEU A 281 12.10 43.64 8.60
N GLU A 282 12.39 43.92 9.87
CA GLU A 282 13.53 43.41 10.63
C GLU A 282 13.58 41.87 10.63
N TYR A 283 12.43 41.21 10.84
CA TYR A 283 12.33 39.75 10.74
C TYR A 283 12.72 39.20 9.36
N LYS A 284 12.31 39.86 8.28
CA LYS A 284 12.63 39.41 6.92
C LYS A 284 14.11 39.57 6.63
N PHE A 285 14.74 40.67 7.06
CA PHE A 285 16.19 40.85 6.97
C PHE A 285 16.94 39.79 7.78
N PHE A 286 16.51 39.51 9.01
CA PHE A 286 17.08 38.46 9.84
C PHE A 286 17.07 37.08 9.16
N ILE A 287 15.96 36.70 8.51
CA ILE A 287 15.91 35.44 7.76
C ILE A 287 16.86 35.46 6.55
N SER A 288 17.06 36.61 5.90
CA SER A 288 18.05 36.76 4.83
C SER A 288 19.49 36.61 5.36
N VAL A 289 19.80 37.20 6.52
CA VAL A 289 21.09 37.03 7.20
C VAL A 289 21.34 35.58 7.59
N LEU A 290 20.34 34.90 8.16
CA LEU A 290 20.43 33.48 8.51
C LEU A 290 20.76 32.60 7.30
N LEU A 291 20.15 32.88 6.14
CA LEU A 291 20.41 32.12 4.91
C LEU A 291 21.75 32.49 4.26
N ALA A 292 22.16 33.77 4.31
CA ALA A 292 23.45 34.22 3.78
C ALA A 292 24.62 33.67 4.59
N THR A 293 24.54 33.70 5.92
CA THR A 293 25.53 33.06 6.81
C THR A 293 25.59 31.56 6.60
N PHE A 294 24.45 30.91 6.35
CA PHE A 294 24.44 29.49 5.99
C PHE A 294 25.05 29.21 4.60
N LEU A 295 24.95 30.16 3.66
CA LEU A 295 25.61 30.08 2.36
C LEU A 295 27.13 30.25 2.48
N ASP A 296 27.60 31.13 3.37
CA ASP A 296 29.04 31.34 3.62
C ASP A 296 29.72 30.07 4.15
N ASP A 297 29.00 29.25 4.92
CA ASP A 297 29.47 27.96 5.45
C ASP A 297 29.41 26.80 4.43
N ALA A 298 28.76 27.00 3.28
CA ALA A 298 28.58 25.97 2.26
C ALA A 298 29.88 25.30 1.76
N PRO A 299 31.01 26.02 1.57
CA PRO A 299 32.27 25.43 1.12
C PRO A 299 32.80 24.37 2.09
N SER A 300 32.63 24.59 3.40
CA SER A 300 33.08 23.69 4.46
C SER A 300 32.15 22.48 4.65
N CYS A 301 30.94 22.51 4.08
CA CYS A 301 29.89 21.51 4.31
C CYS A 301 29.67 20.55 3.12
N SER A 302 30.49 20.61 2.06
CA SER A 302 30.38 19.75 0.86
C SER A 302 28.97 19.75 0.24
N ILE A 303 28.31 20.92 0.19
CA ILE A 303 26.96 21.04 -0.37
C ILE A 303 27.04 20.91 -1.90
N GLY A 304 26.29 19.97 -2.48
CA GLY A 304 26.26 19.76 -3.93
C GLY A 304 25.85 21.00 -4.74
N THR A 305 26.35 21.11 -5.97
CA THR A 305 26.18 22.27 -6.88
C THR A 305 24.72 22.70 -7.07
N GLU A 306 23.79 21.75 -7.22
CA GLU A 306 22.35 22.04 -7.35
C GLU A 306 21.78 22.72 -6.09
N ARG A 307 22.12 22.18 -4.92
CA ARG A 307 21.67 22.70 -3.62
C ARG A 307 22.24 24.09 -3.36
N LEU A 308 23.51 24.31 -3.70
CA LEU A 308 24.15 25.62 -3.62
C LEU A 308 23.46 26.65 -4.53
N HIS A 309 23.16 26.27 -5.77
CA HIS A 309 22.42 27.12 -6.72
C HIS A 309 21.02 27.47 -6.20
N PHE A 310 20.29 26.50 -5.65
CA PHE A 310 18.95 26.71 -5.12
C PHE A 310 18.94 27.64 -3.90
N LEU A 311 19.88 27.47 -2.96
CA LEU A 311 20.04 28.35 -1.79
C LEU A 311 20.33 29.79 -2.23
N LYS A 312 21.28 29.98 -3.15
CA LYS A 312 21.60 31.29 -3.73
C LYS A 312 20.36 31.96 -4.33
N LYS A 313 19.64 31.25 -5.22
CA LYS A 313 18.41 31.75 -5.86
C LYS A 313 17.34 32.12 -4.83
N LYS A 314 17.23 31.36 -3.73
CA LYS A 314 16.30 31.64 -2.63
C LYS A 314 16.65 32.94 -1.91
N ILE A 315 17.93 33.23 -1.69
CA ILE A 315 18.41 34.48 -1.08
C ILE A 315 18.14 35.66 -2.02
N CYS A 316 18.57 35.60 -3.29
CA CYS A 316 18.33 36.67 -4.27
C CYS A 316 16.83 37.00 -4.38
N ARG A 317 15.97 35.99 -4.46
CA ARG A 317 14.51 36.19 -4.51
C ARG A 317 13.94 36.81 -3.23
N ARG A 318 14.56 36.60 -2.07
CA ARG A 318 14.15 37.24 -0.81
C ARG A 318 14.57 38.71 -0.77
N LEU A 319 15.76 39.04 -1.26
CA LEU A 319 16.23 40.42 -1.36
C LEU A 319 15.33 41.23 -2.32
N VAL A 320 15.03 40.70 -3.51
CA VAL A 320 14.08 41.33 -4.44
C VAL A 320 12.70 41.54 -3.79
N LYS A 321 12.24 40.60 -2.95
CA LYS A 321 10.97 40.77 -2.23
C LYS A 321 11.05 41.85 -1.16
N LEU A 322 12.19 42.02 -0.50
CA LEU A 322 12.41 43.09 0.47
C LEU A 322 12.36 44.46 -0.22
N ASP A 323 13.00 44.59 -1.39
CA ASP A 323 12.94 45.82 -2.20
C ASP A 323 11.50 46.12 -2.64
N LEU A 324 10.77 45.11 -3.16
CA LEU A 324 9.36 45.29 -3.53
C LEU A 324 8.46 45.60 -2.33
N ASP A 325 8.76 45.07 -1.15
CA ASP A 325 8.03 45.37 0.08
C ASP A 325 8.31 46.81 0.56
N LYS A 326 9.53 47.32 0.35
CA LYS A 326 9.89 48.73 0.57
C LYS A 326 9.07 49.65 -0.34
N ASP A 327 9.04 49.38 -1.64
CA ASP A 327 8.30 50.20 -2.62
C ASP A 327 6.79 50.30 -2.31
N ARG A 328 6.25 49.28 -1.64
CA ARG A 328 4.84 49.18 -1.24
C ARG A 328 4.57 49.69 0.17
N CYS A 329 5.62 50.00 0.95
CA CYS A 329 5.48 50.40 2.33
C CYS A 329 5.04 51.87 2.41
N GLN A 330 3.93 52.13 3.10
CA GLN A 330 3.41 53.48 3.33
C GLN A 330 4.03 54.13 4.59
N ASP A 331 4.74 53.35 5.41
CA ASP A 331 5.42 53.85 6.62
C ASP A 331 6.82 54.37 6.27
N SER A 332 6.97 55.70 6.27
CA SER A 332 8.24 56.37 5.98
C SER A 332 9.37 55.95 6.92
N LYS A 333 9.09 55.56 8.17
CA LYS A 333 10.13 55.11 9.11
C LYS A 333 10.64 53.73 8.74
N ALA A 334 9.74 52.82 8.38
CA ALA A 334 10.11 51.49 7.90
C ALA A 334 10.90 51.54 6.58
N ALA A 335 10.54 52.44 5.66
CA ALA A 335 11.29 52.65 4.42
C ALA A 335 12.71 53.17 4.66
N SER A 336 12.89 54.18 5.53
CA SER A 336 14.23 54.67 5.90
C SER A 336 15.06 53.61 6.62
N ARG A 337 14.43 52.80 7.49
CA ARG A 337 15.10 51.69 8.17
C ARG A 337 15.53 50.60 7.19
N HIS A 338 14.74 50.31 6.16
CA HIS A 338 15.13 49.39 5.09
C HIS A 338 16.44 49.84 4.44
N ASP A 339 16.54 51.12 4.07
CA ASP A 339 17.73 51.66 3.41
C ASP A 339 18.96 51.63 4.31
N LEU A 340 18.80 51.89 5.61
CA LEU A 340 19.87 51.74 6.58
C LEU A 340 20.37 50.29 6.67
N ILE A 341 19.46 49.33 6.88
CA ILE A 341 19.82 47.91 7.00
C ILE A 341 20.45 47.41 5.70
N PHE A 342 19.90 47.80 4.55
CA PHE A 342 20.45 47.43 3.25
C PHE A 342 21.81 48.09 3.00
N GLY A 343 22.02 49.33 3.42
CA GLY A 343 23.33 49.98 3.38
C GLY A 343 24.38 49.26 4.22
N CYS A 344 24.01 48.75 5.40
CA CYS A 344 24.93 48.01 6.28
C CYS A 344 25.18 46.56 5.83
N LEU A 345 24.17 45.87 5.29
CA LEU A 345 24.24 44.44 4.96
C LEU A 345 24.37 44.16 3.46
N GLY A 346 24.21 45.15 2.59
CA GLY A 346 24.18 44.99 1.14
C GLY A 346 25.45 44.36 0.60
N ASP A 347 26.62 44.90 0.99
CA ASP A 347 27.92 44.36 0.61
C ASP A 347 28.13 42.93 1.13
N ARG A 348 27.64 42.64 2.34
CA ARG A 348 27.69 41.28 2.90
C ARG A 348 26.88 40.31 2.03
N PHE A 349 25.64 40.65 1.70
CA PHE A 349 24.81 39.80 0.83
C PHE A 349 25.44 39.61 -0.54
N LYS A 350 25.97 40.68 -1.13
CA LYS A 350 26.67 40.64 -2.41
C LYS A 350 27.87 39.70 -2.35
N ASN A 351 28.74 39.85 -1.34
CA ASN A 351 29.91 39.00 -1.15
C ASN A 351 29.54 37.52 -0.98
N SER A 352 28.52 37.19 -0.17
CA SER A 352 28.03 35.82 -0.02
C SER A 352 27.53 35.23 -1.34
N ILE A 353 26.78 36.02 -2.13
CA ILE A 353 26.22 35.60 -3.42
C ILE A 353 27.32 35.44 -4.49
N ASP A 354 28.30 36.34 -4.51
CA ASP A 354 29.42 36.34 -5.47
C ASP A 354 30.38 35.18 -5.18
N ASN A 355 30.67 34.91 -3.90
CA ASN A 355 31.44 33.73 -3.49
C ASN A 355 30.71 32.43 -3.90
N GLY A 356 29.42 32.32 -3.58
CA GLY A 356 28.60 31.18 -4.01
C GLY A 356 28.54 31.03 -5.54
N SER A 357 28.54 32.14 -6.29
CA SER A 357 28.57 32.12 -7.76
C SER A 357 29.92 31.64 -8.29
N THR A 358 31.02 32.07 -7.67
CA THR A 358 32.39 31.66 -8.03
C THR A 358 32.56 30.14 -7.85
N ILE A 359 32.12 29.60 -6.72
CA ILE A 359 32.17 28.16 -6.44
C ILE A 359 31.32 27.38 -7.46
N LEU A 360 30.11 27.85 -7.76
CA LEU A 360 29.25 27.23 -8.77
C LEU A 360 29.90 27.24 -10.16
N HIS A 361 30.49 28.36 -10.57
CA HIS A 361 31.17 28.48 -11.86
C HIS A 361 32.39 27.57 -11.95
N GLN A 362 33.18 27.45 -10.88
CA GLN A 362 34.32 26.52 -10.82
C GLN A 362 33.86 25.07 -10.94
N ALA A 363 32.86 24.66 -10.16
CA ALA A 363 32.31 23.29 -10.21
C ALA A 363 31.70 22.96 -11.58
N LEU A 364 30.91 23.88 -12.16
CA LEU A 364 30.34 23.72 -13.50
C LEU A 364 31.42 23.66 -14.59
N THR A 365 32.49 24.43 -14.45
CA THR A 365 33.60 24.39 -15.40
C THR A 365 34.35 23.07 -15.31
N GLN A 366 34.64 22.57 -14.10
CA GLN A 366 35.25 21.25 -13.89
C GLN A 366 34.40 20.12 -14.47
N GLU A 367 33.08 20.10 -14.20
CA GLU A 367 32.15 19.14 -14.78
C GLU A 367 32.09 19.24 -16.30
N ARG A 368 32.05 20.45 -16.86
CA ARG A 368 32.12 20.66 -18.31
C ARG A 368 33.41 20.10 -18.88
N THR A 369 34.56 20.39 -18.27
CA THR A 369 35.87 19.87 -18.72
C THR A 369 35.93 18.34 -18.63
N ALA A 370 35.35 17.73 -17.59
CA ALA A 370 35.24 16.28 -17.46
C ALA A 370 34.31 15.65 -18.53
N LEU A 371 33.26 16.37 -18.93
CA LEU A 371 32.29 15.94 -19.95
C LEU A 371 32.71 16.32 -21.39
N VAL A 372 33.78 17.09 -21.59
CA VAL A 372 34.35 17.32 -22.93
C VAL A 372 34.83 15.97 -23.46
N LYS A 373 34.06 15.40 -24.39
CA LYS A 373 34.54 14.28 -25.21
C LYS A 373 35.79 14.73 -25.94
N GLN A 374 36.94 14.19 -25.57
CA GLN A 374 38.10 14.26 -26.44
C GLN A 374 37.78 13.43 -27.69
N ILE A 375 37.48 14.12 -28.79
CA ILE A 375 37.35 13.49 -30.10
C ILE A 375 38.77 13.45 -30.66
N PRO A 376 39.47 12.29 -30.64
CA PRO A 376 40.77 12.20 -31.27
C PRO A 376 40.63 12.48 -32.77
N ILE A 377 41.65 13.09 -33.37
CA ILE A 377 41.71 13.31 -34.82
C ILE A 377 41.60 11.93 -35.49
N LEU A 378 40.58 11.75 -36.34
CA LEU A 378 40.39 10.50 -37.08
C LEU A 378 41.65 10.23 -37.92
N PRO A 379 42.39 9.14 -37.66
CA PRO A 379 43.58 8.84 -38.43
C PRO A 379 43.18 8.59 -39.89
N ARG A 380 43.97 9.13 -40.84
CA ARG A 380 43.69 9.01 -42.29
C ARG A 380 43.69 7.56 -42.80
N LYS A 381 44.17 6.61 -41.99
CA LYS A 381 44.11 5.16 -42.22
C LYS A 381 43.71 4.49 -40.91
N ALA A 382 42.81 3.51 -41.00
CA ALA A 382 42.43 2.68 -39.86
C ALA A 382 43.66 1.92 -39.35
N THR A 383 43.90 1.96 -38.05
CA THR A 383 44.91 1.10 -37.41
C THR A 383 44.38 -0.33 -37.32
N ASP A 384 45.26 -1.31 -37.15
CA ASP A 384 44.88 -2.73 -37.07
C ASP A 384 43.94 -3.03 -35.89
N ALA A 385 43.96 -2.17 -34.87
CA ALA A 385 43.02 -2.20 -33.75
C ALA A 385 41.64 -1.63 -34.11
N ASP A 386 41.55 -0.65 -35.01
CA ASP A 386 40.29 -0.08 -35.50
C ASP A 386 39.52 -1.07 -36.41
N LEU A 387 40.23 -2.04 -36.99
CA LEU A 387 39.64 -3.19 -37.68
C LEU A 387 39.07 -4.24 -36.71
N ARG A 388 39.28 -4.07 -35.39
CA ARG A 388 38.89 -5.03 -34.35
C ARG A 388 37.90 -4.38 -33.38
N LEU A 389 36.61 -4.64 -33.59
CA LEU A 389 35.55 -4.13 -32.70
C LEU A 389 35.53 -4.94 -31.38
N SER A 390 36.01 -4.35 -30.27
CA SER A 390 35.94 -5.01 -28.96
C SER A 390 34.55 -4.82 -28.33
N LEU A 391 33.72 -5.87 -28.32
CA LEU A 391 32.34 -5.87 -27.82
C LEU A 391 32.27 -6.07 -26.28
N ARG A 392 32.99 -5.25 -25.51
CA ARG A 392 33.19 -5.47 -24.05
C ARG A 392 31.93 -5.38 -23.20
N VAL A 393 31.01 -4.48 -23.55
CA VAL A 393 29.71 -4.28 -22.83
C VAL A 393 28.62 -5.16 -23.43
N SER A 394 28.85 -5.67 -24.63
CA SER A 394 27.94 -6.60 -25.29
C SER A 394 28.14 -8.02 -24.78
N SER A 395 29.02 -8.31 -23.81
CA SER A 395 29.18 -9.68 -23.30
C SER A 395 27.88 -10.20 -22.70
N ALA A 396 27.15 -9.39 -21.93
CA ALA A 396 25.85 -9.77 -21.38
C ALA A 396 24.76 -9.82 -22.46
N TYR A 397 24.76 -8.91 -23.45
CA TYR A 397 23.81 -8.92 -24.57
C TYR A 397 24.08 -10.05 -25.57
N LEU A 398 25.34 -10.42 -25.80
CA LEU A 398 25.79 -11.51 -26.67
C LEU A 398 25.65 -12.83 -25.94
N ASN A 399 25.98 -12.91 -24.64
CA ASN A 399 25.61 -14.05 -23.81
C ASN A 399 24.10 -14.16 -23.73
N ASN A 400 23.35 -13.06 -23.65
CA ASN A 400 21.91 -13.13 -23.86
C ASN A 400 21.59 -13.53 -25.30
N ALA A 401 22.16 -13.01 -26.38
CA ALA A 401 21.81 -13.47 -27.73
C ALA A 401 22.21 -14.95 -27.97
N LEU A 402 23.21 -15.44 -27.24
CA LEU A 402 23.68 -16.82 -27.22
C LEU A 402 22.85 -17.72 -26.26
N HIS A 403 22.25 -17.17 -25.19
CA HIS A 403 21.50 -17.90 -24.15
C HIS A 403 20.00 -17.59 -24.11
N THR A 404 19.60 -16.35 -24.34
CA THR A 404 18.31 -15.94 -24.91
C THR A 404 18.20 -16.63 -26.27
N ARG A 405 17.62 -17.82 -26.22
CA ARG A 405 16.82 -18.30 -27.32
C ARG A 405 15.86 -17.17 -27.63
N LEU A 406 16.06 -16.47 -28.76
CA LEU A 406 15.01 -15.70 -29.40
C LEU A 406 13.70 -16.48 -29.20
N PRO A 407 12.59 -15.85 -28.77
CA PRO A 407 11.30 -16.41 -29.07
C PRO A 407 11.35 -16.58 -30.58
N LYS A 408 11.46 -17.83 -31.01
CA LYS A 408 11.20 -18.16 -32.38
C LYS A 408 9.75 -17.74 -32.57
N ASN A 409 9.53 -16.54 -33.09
CA ASN A 409 8.58 -16.36 -34.17
C ASN A 409 9.11 -17.16 -35.38
N ALA A 410 9.22 -18.46 -35.16
CA ALA A 410 8.92 -19.45 -36.15
C ALA A 410 7.40 -19.22 -36.35
N ARG A 411 6.87 -18.87 -37.53
CA ARG A 411 7.00 -19.70 -38.73
C ARG A 411 7.50 -21.09 -38.32
N GLN A 412 6.70 -21.77 -37.50
CA GLN A 412 6.91 -23.16 -37.12
C GLN A 412 6.76 -24.00 -38.39
N LEU A 413 7.76 -23.95 -39.27
CA LEU A 413 8.35 -25.19 -39.72
C LEU A 413 9.06 -25.75 -38.49
N GLY A 414 8.41 -26.72 -37.83
CA GLY A 414 9.05 -27.50 -36.79
C GLY A 414 10.38 -28.02 -37.31
N LYS A 415 11.48 -27.64 -36.66
CA LYS A 415 12.72 -28.42 -36.76
C LYS A 415 12.43 -29.74 -36.04
N VAL A 416 12.10 -30.74 -36.83
CA VAL A 416 12.14 -32.17 -36.52
C VAL A 416 13.40 -32.47 -35.68
N PRO A 417 13.28 -33.15 -34.52
CA PRO A 417 14.43 -33.72 -33.85
C PRO A 417 14.98 -34.85 -34.73
N GLY A 418 16.16 -34.62 -35.31
CA GLY A 418 16.84 -35.59 -36.16
C GLY A 418 16.75 -35.24 -37.64
N SER A 419 17.51 -34.21 -38.06
CA SER A 419 17.91 -34.11 -39.46
C SER A 419 18.88 -35.26 -39.74
N ARG A 420 18.33 -36.43 -40.07
CA ARG A 420 19.02 -37.38 -40.95
C ARG A 420 19.17 -36.64 -42.27
N ALA A 421 20.38 -36.18 -42.56
CA ALA A 421 20.70 -35.52 -43.82
C ALA A 421 20.21 -36.41 -44.99
N GLY A 422 19.18 -35.96 -45.72
CA GLY A 422 18.67 -36.68 -46.89
C GLY A 422 17.17 -36.55 -47.21
N LEU A 423 16.32 -36.01 -46.33
CA LEU A 423 14.87 -35.98 -46.56
C LEU A 423 14.38 -34.72 -47.30
N THR A 424 13.52 -34.90 -48.29
CA THR A 424 12.84 -33.90 -49.12
C THR A 424 11.76 -33.12 -48.33
N LEU A 425 11.30 -31.97 -48.83
CA LEU A 425 10.24 -31.16 -48.20
C LEU A 425 8.93 -31.95 -47.96
N ALA A 426 8.62 -32.89 -48.86
CA ALA A 426 7.46 -33.79 -48.73
C ALA A 426 7.64 -34.79 -47.59
N GLU A 427 8.86 -35.31 -47.37
CA GLU A 427 9.18 -36.20 -46.25
C GLU A 427 9.19 -35.44 -44.92
N ALA A 428 9.69 -34.21 -44.88
CA ALA A 428 9.60 -33.36 -43.69
C ALA A 428 8.14 -32.99 -43.33
N ALA A 429 7.28 -32.74 -44.32
CA ALA A 429 5.84 -32.52 -44.11
C ALA A 429 5.13 -33.79 -43.61
N LYS A 430 5.49 -34.96 -44.16
CA LYS A 430 4.99 -36.26 -43.71
C LYS A 430 5.45 -36.58 -42.29
N ASP A 431 6.69 -36.28 -41.93
CA ASP A 431 7.24 -36.44 -40.58
C ASP A 431 6.56 -35.50 -39.58
N HIS A 432 6.28 -34.26 -39.97
CA HIS A 432 5.54 -33.31 -39.14
C HIS A 432 4.08 -33.74 -38.91
N LEU A 433 3.37 -34.16 -39.97
CA LEU A 433 2.02 -34.70 -39.88
C LEU A 433 1.97 -35.97 -39.03
N SER A 434 2.95 -36.85 -39.16
CA SER A 434 3.01 -38.08 -38.36
C SER A 434 3.40 -37.83 -36.91
N GLN A 435 4.27 -36.86 -36.60
CA GLN A 435 4.51 -36.42 -35.22
C GLN A 435 3.27 -35.78 -34.58
N HIS A 436 2.54 -34.95 -35.34
CA HIS A 436 1.31 -34.34 -34.85
C HIS A 436 0.22 -35.40 -34.62
N ALA A 437 0.02 -36.31 -35.58
CA ALA A 437 -0.91 -37.44 -35.46
C ALA A 437 -0.53 -38.39 -34.31
N GLN A 438 0.76 -38.64 -34.05
CA GLN A 438 1.19 -39.43 -32.89
C GLN A 438 0.78 -38.80 -31.56
N GLY A 439 0.74 -37.47 -31.46
CA GLY A 439 0.23 -36.76 -30.29
C GLY A 439 -1.24 -37.10 -30.02
N TYR A 440 -2.09 -37.05 -31.05
CA TYR A 440 -3.50 -37.41 -30.96
C TYR A 440 -3.72 -38.90 -30.66
N HIS A 441 -2.99 -39.81 -31.30
CA HIS A 441 -3.11 -41.24 -31.00
C HIS A 441 -2.78 -41.55 -29.54
N ARG A 442 -1.72 -40.95 -28.99
CA ARG A 442 -1.37 -41.12 -27.57
C ARG A 442 -2.46 -40.57 -26.65
N LEU A 443 -3.12 -39.48 -27.01
CA LEU A 443 -4.25 -38.96 -26.23
C LEU A 443 -5.44 -39.89 -26.28
N ILE A 444 -5.80 -40.42 -27.46
CA ILE A 444 -6.89 -41.38 -27.62
C ILE A 444 -6.61 -42.65 -26.80
N ASP A 445 -5.39 -43.21 -26.91
CA ASP A 445 -4.96 -44.35 -26.10
C ASP A 445 -5.11 -44.02 -24.60
N ARG A 446 -4.66 -42.83 -24.19
CA ARG A 446 -4.76 -42.37 -22.80
C ARG A 446 -6.20 -42.21 -22.33
N GLU A 447 -7.11 -41.71 -23.17
CA GLU A 447 -8.53 -41.59 -22.85
C GLU A 447 -9.19 -42.95 -22.65
N THR A 448 -8.82 -43.94 -23.48
CA THR A 448 -9.30 -45.31 -23.31
C THR A 448 -8.78 -45.95 -22.03
N GLU A 449 -7.53 -45.68 -21.64
CA GLU A 449 -6.97 -46.11 -20.35
C GLU A 449 -7.70 -45.46 -19.17
N LEU A 450 -7.96 -44.15 -19.25
CA LEU A 450 -8.62 -43.37 -18.19
C LEU A 450 -10.07 -43.80 -17.98
N ALA A 451 -10.77 -44.21 -19.04
CA ALA A 451 -12.12 -44.75 -18.96
C ALA A 451 -12.21 -46.03 -18.10
N ILE A 452 -11.12 -46.79 -17.99
CA ILE A 452 -11.01 -48.03 -17.19
C ILE A 452 -10.08 -47.83 -15.98
N SER A 453 -9.82 -46.57 -15.58
CA SER A 453 -8.93 -46.27 -14.46
C SER A 453 -9.35 -47.06 -13.21
N THR A 454 -8.39 -47.72 -12.57
CA THR A 454 -8.58 -48.45 -11.29
C THR A 454 -8.12 -47.63 -10.08
N ALA A 455 -7.77 -46.35 -10.28
CA ALA A 455 -7.36 -45.47 -9.19
C ALA A 455 -8.39 -45.45 -8.05
N ASN A 456 -7.90 -45.60 -6.82
CA ASN A 456 -8.71 -45.79 -5.61
C ASN A 456 -8.43 -44.74 -4.52
N SER A 457 -7.62 -43.71 -4.80
CA SER A 457 -7.37 -42.57 -3.92
C SER A 457 -7.56 -41.25 -4.67
N CYS A 458 -7.89 -40.18 -3.94
CA CYS A 458 -8.05 -38.85 -4.54
C CYS A 458 -6.71 -38.36 -5.10
N SER A 459 -5.60 -38.65 -4.41
CA SER A 459 -4.24 -38.35 -4.89
C SER A 459 -3.95 -38.90 -6.29
N ARG A 460 -4.28 -40.17 -6.56
CA ARG A 460 -4.04 -40.78 -7.88
C ARG A 460 -4.95 -40.22 -8.96
N VAL A 461 -6.25 -40.08 -8.68
CA VAL A 461 -7.21 -39.54 -9.64
C VAL A 461 -6.88 -38.07 -9.96
N SER A 462 -6.46 -37.29 -8.96
CA SER A 462 -5.99 -35.92 -9.16
C SER A 462 -4.80 -35.85 -10.10
N GLN A 463 -3.82 -36.75 -9.96
CA GLN A 463 -2.67 -36.80 -10.85
C GLN A 463 -3.10 -37.15 -12.28
N GLU A 464 -3.99 -38.12 -12.45
CA GLU A 464 -4.58 -38.47 -13.74
C GLU A 464 -5.28 -37.29 -14.42
N ILE A 465 -6.06 -36.50 -13.65
CA ILE A 465 -6.74 -35.29 -14.15
C ILE A 465 -5.71 -34.25 -14.62
N LEU A 466 -4.73 -33.93 -13.78
CA LEU A 466 -3.74 -32.88 -14.07
C LEU A 466 -2.86 -33.26 -15.27
N ASP A 467 -2.33 -34.49 -15.30
CA ASP A 467 -1.49 -34.97 -16.39
C ASP A 467 -2.26 -35.03 -17.72
N TYR A 468 -3.54 -35.45 -17.68
CA TYR A 468 -4.38 -35.49 -18.87
C TYR A 468 -4.65 -34.09 -19.41
N ILE A 469 -5.00 -33.12 -18.55
CA ILE A 469 -5.28 -31.76 -19.00
C ILE A 469 -4.02 -31.09 -19.56
N ASP A 470 -2.86 -31.26 -18.90
CA ASP A 470 -1.60 -30.69 -19.38
C ASP A 470 -1.20 -31.26 -20.76
N ALA A 471 -1.58 -32.52 -21.05
CA ALA A 471 -1.35 -33.15 -22.36
C ALA A 471 -2.41 -32.77 -23.41
N ALA A 472 -3.69 -32.75 -23.04
CA ALA A 472 -4.82 -32.55 -23.95
C ALA A 472 -5.04 -31.08 -24.33
N MET A 473 -4.92 -30.16 -23.37
CA MET A 473 -5.25 -28.74 -23.57
C MET A 473 -4.48 -28.08 -24.73
N PRO A 474 -3.15 -28.27 -24.89
CA PRO A 474 -2.41 -27.64 -25.99
C PRO A 474 -2.73 -28.25 -27.36
N LEU A 475 -3.17 -29.51 -27.41
CA LEU A 475 -3.47 -30.23 -28.65
C LEU A 475 -4.91 -29.96 -29.11
N TYR A 476 -5.86 -29.89 -28.19
CA TYR A 476 -7.27 -29.62 -28.49
C TYR A 476 -7.59 -28.12 -28.57
N ASP A 477 -6.59 -27.24 -28.50
CA ASP A 477 -6.85 -25.81 -28.62
C ASP A 477 -7.39 -25.45 -30.01
N GLY A 478 -8.45 -24.64 -30.05
CA GLY A 478 -9.17 -24.31 -31.28
C GLY A 478 -10.16 -25.36 -31.80
N ASP A 479 -10.27 -26.54 -31.16
CA ASP A 479 -11.24 -27.58 -31.52
C ASP A 479 -12.31 -27.77 -30.42
N PRO A 480 -13.52 -27.21 -30.60
CA PRO A 480 -14.62 -27.33 -29.65
C PRO A 480 -15.11 -28.77 -29.40
N GLU A 481 -15.01 -29.66 -30.39
CA GLU A 481 -15.46 -31.06 -30.27
C GLU A 481 -14.48 -31.85 -29.41
N GLN A 482 -13.18 -31.74 -29.70
CA GLN A 482 -12.15 -32.41 -28.90
C GLN A 482 -12.08 -31.86 -27.47
N LYS A 483 -12.25 -30.54 -27.28
CA LYS A 483 -12.40 -29.95 -25.94
C LYS A 483 -13.63 -30.49 -25.21
N SER A 484 -14.72 -30.76 -25.92
CA SER A 484 -15.93 -31.31 -25.31
C SER A 484 -15.71 -32.73 -24.77
N LEU A 485 -15.01 -33.56 -25.53
CA LEU A 485 -14.62 -34.91 -25.09
C LEU A 485 -13.65 -34.84 -23.91
N MET A 486 -12.66 -33.95 -23.95
CA MET A 486 -11.74 -33.72 -22.85
C MET A 486 -12.46 -33.31 -21.57
N LEU A 487 -13.37 -32.35 -21.65
CA LEU A 487 -14.18 -31.90 -20.50
C LEU A 487 -15.05 -33.03 -19.94
N LEU A 488 -15.66 -33.85 -20.81
CA LEU A 488 -16.43 -35.03 -20.40
C LEU A 488 -15.56 -36.00 -19.60
N THR A 489 -14.39 -36.37 -20.12
CA THR A 489 -13.44 -37.29 -19.47
C THR A 489 -12.92 -36.72 -18.14
N VAL A 490 -12.54 -35.44 -18.09
CA VAL A 490 -12.11 -34.75 -16.86
C VAL A 490 -13.20 -34.79 -15.78
N MET A 491 -14.45 -34.53 -16.16
CA MET A 491 -15.55 -34.49 -15.21
C MET A 491 -15.98 -35.89 -14.74
N GLU A 492 -15.82 -36.93 -15.55
CA GLU A 492 -15.96 -38.33 -15.12
C GLU A 492 -14.87 -38.72 -14.11
N LEU A 493 -13.61 -38.35 -14.36
CA LEU A 493 -12.52 -38.54 -13.40
C LEU A 493 -12.77 -37.76 -12.10
N TRP A 494 -13.22 -36.51 -12.20
CA TRP A 494 -13.60 -35.72 -11.02
C TRP A 494 -14.76 -36.37 -10.26
N GLN A 495 -15.78 -36.90 -10.93
CA GLN A 495 -16.90 -37.60 -10.29
C GLN A 495 -16.41 -38.84 -9.53
N LYS A 496 -15.46 -39.59 -10.10
CA LYS A 496 -14.81 -40.70 -9.42
C LYS A 496 -14.05 -40.25 -8.18
N MET A 497 -13.33 -39.12 -8.27
CA MET A 497 -12.64 -38.50 -7.13
C MET A 497 -13.62 -38.04 -6.04
N ASP A 498 -14.76 -37.43 -6.39
CA ASP A 498 -15.81 -37.01 -5.45
C ASP A 498 -16.42 -38.21 -4.73
N VAL A 499 -16.63 -39.34 -5.41
CA VAL A 499 -17.11 -40.57 -4.77
C VAL A 499 -16.11 -41.06 -3.72
N ILE A 500 -14.82 -41.13 -4.06
CA ILE A 500 -13.75 -41.52 -3.11
C ILE A 500 -13.70 -40.55 -1.93
N ALA A 501 -13.71 -39.24 -2.20
CA ALA A 501 -13.67 -38.21 -1.17
C ALA A 501 -14.90 -38.28 -0.24
N CYS A 502 -16.09 -38.48 -0.79
CA CYS A 502 -17.34 -38.62 -0.04
C CYS A 502 -17.44 -39.95 0.73
N GLN A 503 -16.63 -40.96 0.41
CA GLN A 503 -16.50 -42.18 1.21
C GLN A 503 -15.57 -41.94 2.41
N SER A 504 -14.42 -41.31 2.18
CA SER A 504 -13.45 -40.98 3.22
C SER A 504 -13.93 -39.87 4.16
N PHE A 505 -14.71 -38.91 3.66
CA PHE A 505 -15.22 -37.76 4.41
C PHE A 505 -16.74 -37.62 4.20
N PRO A 506 -17.58 -38.39 4.92
CA PRO A 506 -19.03 -38.41 4.70
C PRO A 506 -19.71 -37.03 4.76
N LEU A 507 -19.21 -36.13 5.60
CA LEU A 507 -19.68 -34.75 5.74
C LEU A 507 -19.67 -33.97 4.41
N LEU A 508 -18.76 -34.29 3.47
CA LEU A 508 -18.70 -33.63 2.16
C LEU A 508 -20.02 -33.72 1.40
N ARG A 509 -20.80 -34.80 1.59
CA ARG A 509 -22.07 -35.04 0.88
C ARG A 509 -23.11 -33.95 1.14
N GLU A 510 -23.02 -33.27 2.27
CA GLU A 510 -23.92 -32.20 2.66
C GLU A 510 -23.51 -30.82 2.10
N PHE A 511 -22.32 -30.73 1.50
CA PHE A 511 -21.82 -29.51 0.85
C PHE A 511 -21.94 -29.62 -0.67
N HIS A 512 -22.35 -28.54 -1.30
CA HIS A 512 -22.50 -28.43 -2.74
C HIS A 512 -21.13 -28.43 -3.44
N PRO A 513 -20.89 -29.26 -4.49
CA PRO A 513 -19.59 -29.38 -5.16
C PRO A 513 -19.26 -28.24 -6.13
N MET A 514 -20.10 -27.20 -6.20
CA MET A 514 -20.05 -26.06 -7.13
C MET A 514 -20.31 -26.39 -8.61
N PHE A 515 -20.09 -27.63 -9.05
CA PHE A 515 -20.49 -28.08 -10.38
C PHE A 515 -22.00 -28.25 -10.49
N GLN A 516 -22.59 -27.63 -11.50
CA GLN A 516 -24.00 -27.79 -11.86
C GLN A 516 -24.11 -28.68 -13.10
N PRO A 517 -25.08 -29.61 -13.17
CA PRO A 517 -25.26 -30.46 -14.34
C PRO A 517 -25.34 -29.65 -15.64
N GLN A 518 -26.01 -28.50 -15.62
CA GLN A 518 -26.26 -27.64 -16.79
C GLN A 518 -24.98 -27.06 -17.40
N MET A 519 -23.87 -27.03 -16.67
CA MET A 519 -22.57 -26.58 -17.20
C MET A 519 -22.09 -27.44 -18.38
N LEU A 520 -22.55 -28.69 -18.45
CA LEU A 520 -22.17 -29.66 -19.49
C LEU A 520 -23.16 -29.70 -20.65
N ASP A 521 -24.23 -28.89 -20.63
CA ASP A 521 -25.20 -28.84 -21.73
C ASP A 521 -24.61 -28.23 -23.02
N VAL A 522 -23.47 -27.55 -22.90
CA VAL A 522 -22.78 -26.86 -24.00
C VAL A 522 -21.83 -27.77 -24.79
N LEU A 523 -21.57 -28.99 -24.30
CA LEU A 523 -20.64 -29.93 -24.93
C LEU A 523 -21.14 -30.36 -26.32
N LEU A 524 -20.22 -30.36 -27.28
CA LEU A 524 -20.42 -30.81 -28.66
C LEU A 524 -20.04 -32.29 -28.76
N LEU A 525 -21.02 -33.19 -28.81
CA LEU A 525 -20.81 -34.63 -28.74
C LEU A 525 -21.51 -35.32 -29.93
N PRO A 526 -20.77 -35.72 -30.99
CA PRO A 526 -21.36 -36.33 -32.18
C PRO A 526 -21.90 -37.74 -31.95
N HIS A 527 -21.35 -38.49 -31.00
CA HIS A 527 -21.68 -39.91 -30.85
C HIS A 527 -22.69 -40.20 -29.74
N PHE A 528 -23.62 -41.11 -30.00
CA PHE A 528 -24.62 -41.55 -29.03
C PHE A 528 -23.99 -42.07 -27.72
N SER A 529 -22.86 -42.78 -27.81
CA SER A 529 -22.12 -43.30 -26.65
C SER A 529 -21.62 -42.18 -25.74
N GLU A 530 -21.18 -41.06 -26.29
CA GLU A 530 -20.70 -39.88 -25.54
C GLU A 530 -21.87 -39.14 -24.89
N ILE A 531 -23.00 -39.01 -25.58
CA ILE A 531 -24.22 -38.43 -25.02
C ILE A 531 -24.73 -39.31 -23.85
N ALA A 532 -24.64 -40.63 -23.96
CA ALA A 532 -24.99 -41.56 -22.88
C ALA A 532 -24.07 -41.43 -21.66
N ARG A 533 -22.76 -41.28 -21.88
CA ARG A 533 -21.77 -40.96 -20.83
C ARG A 533 -22.14 -39.66 -20.12
N LEU A 534 -22.39 -38.60 -20.88
CA LEU A 534 -22.82 -37.30 -20.35
C LEU A 534 -24.10 -37.41 -19.51
N ASN A 535 -25.10 -38.17 -19.96
CA ASN A 535 -26.35 -38.36 -19.21
C ASN A 535 -26.12 -39.04 -17.84
N THR A 536 -25.22 -40.03 -17.80
CA THR A 536 -24.82 -40.72 -16.56
C THR A 536 -24.13 -39.77 -15.60
N LEU A 537 -23.16 -39.00 -16.09
CA LEU A 537 -22.41 -38.01 -15.32
C LEU A 537 -23.34 -36.91 -14.75
N GLN A 538 -24.22 -36.32 -15.57
CA GLN A 538 -25.15 -35.29 -15.12
C GLN A 538 -26.16 -35.81 -14.09
N SER A 539 -26.56 -37.08 -14.21
CA SER A 539 -27.44 -37.71 -13.22
C SER A 539 -26.73 -37.89 -11.88
N ALA A 540 -25.45 -38.30 -11.89
CA ALA A 540 -24.64 -38.39 -10.69
C ALA A 540 -24.43 -37.00 -10.04
N LEU A 541 -24.11 -35.98 -10.84
CA LEU A 541 -23.96 -34.59 -10.37
C LEU A 541 -25.25 -34.04 -9.75
N LEU A 542 -26.40 -34.30 -10.38
CA LEU A 542 -27.69 -33.85 -9.85
C LEU A 542 -28.00 -34.51 -8.51
N ALA A 543 -27.82 -35.83 -8.42
CA ALA A 543 -28.01 -36.56 -7.17
C ALA A 543 -27.07 -36.05 -6.06
N ARG A 544 -25.83 -35.71 -6.44
CA ARG A 544 -24.83 -35.13 -5.53
C ARG A 544 -25.22 -33.73 -5.05
N ALA A 545 -25.73 -32.87 -5.93
CA ALA A 545 -26.17 -31.52 -5.61
C ALA A 545 -27.45 -31.51 -4.76
N GLN A 546 -28.41 -32.40 -5.03
CA GLN A 546 -29.65 -32.54 -4.27
C GLN A 546 -29.45 -33.06 -2.84
N ARG A 547 -28.35 -33.79 -2.59
CA ARG A 547 -27.96 -34.22 -1.24
C ARG A 547 -27.32 -33.11 -0.40
N ALA A 548 -26.92 -32.00 -1.02
CA ALA A 548 -26.41 -30.85 -0.28
C ALA A 548 -27.51 -30.25 0.61
N ASN A 549 -27.10 -29.61 1.71
CA ASN A 549 -28.03 -28.99 2.64
C ASN A 549 -28.92 -27.91 1.97
N ALA A 550 -30.04 -27.58 2.61
CA ALA A 550 -30.99 -26.59 2.08
C ALA A 550 -30.36 -25.19 1.86
N SER A 551 -29.29 -24.87 2.58
CA SER A 551 -28.52 -23.63 2.40
C SER A 551 -27.54 -23.65 1.23
N ALA A 552 -27.41 -24.77 0.51
CA ALA A 552 -26.53 -24.98 -0.65
C ALA A 552 -25.07 -24.51 -0.45
N ARG A 553 -24.54 -24.69 0.77
CA ARG A 553 -23.19 -24.23 1.13
C ARG A 553 -22.10 -25.05 0.47
N ASN A 554 -20.93 -24.47 0.27
CA ASN A 554 -19.78 -25.14 -0.33
C ASN A 554 -18.51 -25.03 0.54
N ILE A 555 -17.49 -25.83 0.23
CA ILE A 555 -16.25 -25.93 1.02
C ILE A 555 -15.26 -24.76 0.80
N PHE A 556 -15.56 -23.84 -0.12
CA PHE A 556 -14.70 -22.72 -0.49
C PHE A 556 -15.12 -21.38 0.14
N GLU A 557 -16.19 -21.39 0.93
CA GLU A 557 -16.68 -20.22 1.66
C GLU A 557 -15.73 -19.81 2.79
N ASP A 558 -15.72 -18.51 3.10
CA ASP A 558 -14.99 -17.97 4.24
C ASP A 558 -15.50 -18.55 5.57
N PRO A 559 -14.63 -18.66 6.60
CA PRO A 559 -15.02 -19.12 7.92
C PRO A 559 -16.24 -18.37 8.47
N SER A 560 -17.31 -19.11 8.74
CA SER A 560 -18.60 -18.59 9.19
C SER A 560 -19.42 -19.74 9.78
N PRO A 561 -20.42 -19.48 10.65
CA PRO A 561 -21.11 -20.52 11.40
C PRO A 561 -21.68 -21.60 10.49
N GLY A 562 -21.31 -22.87 10.67
CA GLY A 562 -21.71 -24.01 9.85
C GLY A 562 -20.85 -24.27 8.61
N CYS A 563 -19.71 -23.60 8.47
CA CYS A 563 -18.76 -23.87 7.38
C CYS A 563 -18.14 -25.27 7.53
N PHE A 564 -17.55 -25.79 6.45
CA PHE A 564 -16.99 -27.15 6.46
C PHE A 564 -15.96 -27.37 7.57
N GLY A 565 -15.03 -26.44 7.76
CA GLY A 565 -13.96 -26.59 8.76
C GLY A 565 -14.49 -26.66 10.20
N GLU A 566 -15.50 -25.87 10.55
CA GLU A 566 -16.13 -25.91 11.87
C GLU A 566 -16.89 -27.23 12.09
N ARG A 567 -17.69 -27.64 11.11
CA ARG A 567 -18.47 -28.89 11.20
C ARG A 567 -17.56 -30.10 11.23
N TYR A 568 -16.51 -30.11 10.42
CA TYR A 568 -15.52 -31.19 10.43
C TYR A 568 -14.82 -31.30 11.78
N TYR A 569 -14.43 -30.16 12.38
CA TYR A 569 -13.87 -30.13 13.72
C TYR A 569 -14.79 -30.77 14.77
N THR A 570 -16.11 -30.62 14.62
CA THR A 570 -17.08 -31.03 15.65
C THR A 570 -17.69 -32.42 15.40
N GLU A 571 -17.92 -32.78 14.14
CA GLU A 571 -18.74 -33.93 13.74
C GLU A 571 -17.91 -35.09 13.15
N SER A 572 -16.63 -34.86 12.81
CA SER A 572 -15.81 -35.89 12.16
C SER A 572 -15.21 -36.90 13.14
N ALA A 573 -14.77 -38.05 12.60
CA ALA A 573 -14.00 -39.02 13.38
C ALA A 573 -12.64 -38.48 13.86
N ASP A 574 -12.11 -37.44 13.20
CA ASP A 574 -10.84 -36.80 13.55
C ASP A 574 -11.01 -35.71 14.62
N ALA A 575 -12.24 -35.42 15.07
CA ALA A 575 -12.54 -34.40 16.08
C ALA A 575 -11.66 -34.50 17.34
N PRO A 576 -11.40 -35.69 17.94
CA PRO A 576 -10.55 -35.79 19.12
C PRO A 576 -9.09 -35.35 18.87
N GLN A 577 -8.54 -35.63 17.68
CA GLN A 577 -7.19 -35.22 17.31
C GLN A 577 -7.11 -33.71 17.07
N LEU A 578 -8.18 -33.12 16.50
CA LEU A 578 -8.27 -31.69 16.30
C LEU A 578 -8.44 -30.94 17.64
N GLU A 579 -9.19 -31.51 18.58
CA GLU A 579 -9.29 -31.02 19.96
C GLU A 579 -7.94 -31.03 20.69
N GLU A 580 -7.13 -32.09 20.51
CA GLU A 580 -5.77 -32.16 21.06
C GLU A 580 -4.89 -31.01 20.54
N VAL A 581 -4.84 -30.80 19.21
CA VAL A 581 -4.09 -29.69 18.61
C VAL A 581 -4.61 -28.32 19.09
N HIS A 582 -5.93 -28.18 19.25
CA HIS A 582 -6.52 -26.95 19.78
C HIS A 582 -6.04 -26.69 21.22
N GLN A 583 -6.06 -27.72 22.06
CA GLN A 583 -5.64 -27.63 23.45
C GLN A 583 -4.14 -27.31 23.57
N GLU A 584 -3.28 -27.96 22.77
CA GLU A 584 -1.84 -27.64 22.72
C GLU A 584 -1.58 -26.17 22.40
N ILE A 585 -2.31 -25.60 21.43
CA ILE A 585 -2.18 -24.18 21.07
C ILE A 585 -2.65 -23.27 22.20
N VAL A 586 -3.76 -23.63 22.87
CA VAL A 586 -4.29 -22.86 24.02
C VAL A 586 -3.32 -22.87 25.20
N ASP A 587 -2.70 -24.01 25.50
CA ASP A 587 -1.72 -24.14 26.57
C ASP A 587 -0.44 -23.37 26.28
N LEU A 588 0.07 -23.46 25.04
CA LEU A 588 1.20 -22.66 24.59
C LEU A 588 0.89 -21.15 24.64
N ALA A 589 -0.30 -20.75 24.21
CA ALA A 589 -0.75 -19.36 24.28
C ALA A 589 -0.76 -18.84 25.72
N LYS A 590 -1.25 -19.66 26.66
CA LYS A 590 -1.27 -19.34 28.09
C LYS A 590 0.14 -19.19 28.66
N GLU A 591 1.06 -20.10 28.35
CA GLU A 591 2.46 -20.01 28.81
C GLU A 591 3.15 -18.75 28.26
N MET A 592 2.95 -18.46 26.97
CA MET A 592 3.48 -17.25 26.34
C MET A 592 2.91 -15.98 26.98
N ARG A 593 1.60 -15.96 27.23
CA ARG A 593 0.91 -14.84 27.88
C ARG A 593 1.46 -14.61 29.29
N ASP A 594 1.61 -15.66 30.09
CA ASP A 594 2.10 -15.57 31.48
C ASP A 594 3.56 -15.10 31.55
N ARG A 595 4.42 -15.65 30.69
CA ARG A 595 5.81 -15.19 30.55
C ARG A 595 5.87 -13.72 30.17
N LYS A 596 4.99 -13.28 29.27
CA LYS A 596 4.93 -11.88 28.86
C LYS A 596 4.39 -10.97 29.96
N ARG A 597 3.40 -11.41 30.72
CA ARG A 597 2.85 -10.68 31.87
C ARG A 597 3.92 -10.43 32.93
N LYS A 598 4.78 -11.43 33.21
CA LYS A 598 5.92 -11.27 34.12
C LYS A 598 6.95 -10.24 33.61
N GLU A 599 7.26 -10.24 32.30
CA GLU A 599 8.13 -9.22 31.69
C GLU A 599 7.54 -7.81 31.85
N TRP A 600 6.24 -7.66 31.58
CA TRP A 600 5.52 -6.40 31.73
C TRP A 600 5.57 -5.90 33.17
N GLN A 601 5.19 -6.73 34.15
CA GLN A 601 5.22 -6.37 35.57
C GLN A 601 6.61 -5.90 36.02
N LYS A 602 7.67 -6.60 35.59
CA LYS A 602 9.05 -6.22 35.90
C LYS A 602 9.39 -4.85 35.32
N LYS A 603 9.12 -4.63 34.02
CA LYS A 603 9.44 -3.36 33.36
C LYS A 603 8.59 -2.18 33.86
N THR A 604 7.34 -2.41 34.24
CA THR A 604 6.51 -1.40 34.90
C THR A 604 7.15 -0.96 36.21
N LYS A 605 7.57 -1.91 37.05
CA LYS A 605 8.27 -1.60 38.30
C LYS A 605 9.58 -0.85 38.06
N ASP A 606 10.41 -1.32 37.12
CA ASP A 606 11.66 -0.66 36.76
C ASP A 606 11.42 0.79 36.25
N TYR A 607 10.32 1.01 35.53
CA TYR A 607 9.91 2.34 35.07
C TYR A 607 9.49 3.23 36.23
N ASP A 608 8.61 2.76 37.12
CA ASP A 608 8.14 3.52 38.29
C ASP A 608 9.31 3.88 39.23
N ASP A 609 10.24 2.94 39.45
CA ASP A 609 11.47 3.17 40.22
C ASP A 609 12.37 4.23 39.56
N LEU A 610 12.47 4.24 38.22
CA LEU A 610 13.19 5.29 37.49
C LEU A 610 12.52 6.64 37.63
N ILE A 611 11.20 6.73 37.50
CA ILE A 611 10.45 7.99 37.66
C ILE A 611 10.63 8.56 39.07
N ASN A 612 10.46 7.75 40.11
CA ASN A 612 10.68 8.18 41.49
C ASN A 612 12.11 8.72 41.74
N ARG A 613 13.13 8.07 41.16
CA ARG A 613 14.52 8.53 41.25
C ARG A 613 14.78 9.81 40.46
N ILE A 614 14.10 9.97 39.33
CA ILE A 614 14.15 11.21 38.54
C ILE A 614 13.61 12.33 39.41
N ASP A 615 12.39 12.21 39.93
CA ASP A 615 11.69 13.24 40.69
C ASP A 615 12.48 13.74 41.91
N THR A 616 13.21 12.83 42.58
CA THR A 616 14.03 13.14 43.76
C THR A 616 15.45 13.65 43.46
N SER A 617 15.92 13.56 42.21
CA SER A 617 17.28 13.97 41.81
C SER A 617 17.33 15.40 41.25
N ALA A 618 18.51 16.01 41.07
CA ALA A 618 18.64 17.30 40.37
C ALA A 618 19.66 17.22 39.24
N CYS A 619 19.51 18.07 38.23
CA CYS A 619 20.50 18.15 37.15
C CYS A 619 21.83 18.72 37.67
N VAL A 620 22.94 18.19 37.18
CA VAL A 620 24.29 18.59 37.61
C VAL A 620 24.80 19.67 36.66
N TYR A 621 25.25 20.80 37.23
CA TYR A 621 25.80 21.92 36.48
C TYR A 621 27.26 22.15 36.88
N LEU A 622 28.13 22.18 35.88
CA LEU A 622 29.55 22.54 35.99
C LEU A 622 29.66 24.07 35.98
N ALA A 623 30.53 24.65 36.81
CA ALA A 623 30.81 26.09 36.75
C ALA A 623 31.48 26.44 35.40
N ASP A 624 31.02 27.51 34.77
CA ASP A 624 31.62 28.05 33.54
C ASP A 624 32.12 29.46 33.82
N GLU A 625 33.40 29.58 34.19
CA GLU A 625 34.05 30.85 34.56
C GLU A 625 34.10 31.85 33.39
N HIS A 626 33.85 31.40 32.15
CA HIS A 626 33.90 32.22 30.94
C HIS A 626 32.51 32.66 30.45
N ASN A 627 31.44 32.32 31.18
CA ASN A 627 30.09 32.71 30.82
C ASN A 627 29.72 34.07 31.44
N PRO A 628 29.57 35.15 30.65
CA PRO A 628 29.26 36.49 31.16
C PRO A 628 27.88 36.61 31.84
N LEU A 629 27.04 35.57 31.77
CA LEU A 629 25.73 35.49 32.43
C LEU A 629 25.74 34.62 33.70
N GLY A 630 26.90 34.11 34.14
CA GLY A 630 27.03 33.30 35.36
C GLY A 630 26.28 31.96 35.35
N ARG A 631 25.82 31.48 34.19
CA ARG A 631 25.06 30.22 34.09
C ARG A 631 26.01 29.04 34.04
N GLY A 632 25.89 28.13 35.01
CA GLY A 632 26.60 26.84 34.99
C GLY A 632 26.27 26.01 33.74
N ARG A 633 27.29 25.39 33.17
CA ARG A 633 27.18 24.45 32.05
C ARG A 633 26.67 23.11 32.56
N HIS A 634 25.48 22.72 32.13
CA HIS A 634 24.93 21.38 32.43
C HIS A 634 25.93 20.28 32.04
N ASP A 635 26.17 19.33 32.96
CA ASP A 635 27.07 18.21 32.76
C ASP A 635 26.58 17.34 31.57
N PRO A 636 27.40 17.14 30.52
CA PRO A 636 27.06 16.23 29.43
C PRO A 636 26.68 14.81 29.89
N ASN A 637 27.20 14.37 31.05
CA ASN A 637 26.99 13.03 31.61
C ASN A 637 26.02 13.03 32.81
N CYS A 638 25.12 14.02 32.90
CA CYS A 638 24.21 14.15 34.04
C CYS A 638 23.39 12.85 34.30
N PRO A 639 23.47 12.27 35.52
CA PRO A 639 22.74 11.06 35.88
C PRO A 639 21.22 11.19 35.78
N ARG A 640 20.62 12.32 36.18
CA ARG A 640 19.18 12.58 36.06
C ARG A 640 18.72 12.54 34.60
N CYS A 641 19.43 13.24 33.71
CA CYS A 641 19.15 13.22 32.27
C CYS A 641 19.26 11.81 31.65
N SER A 642 20.25 11.02 32.10
CA SER A 642 20.43 9.62 31.67
C SER A 642 19.26 8.73 32.12
N MET A 643 18.84 8.82 33.39
CA MET A 643 17.68 8.08 33.90
C MET A 643 16.39 8.41 33.15
N MET A 644 16.13 9.70 32.90
CA MET A 644 14.99 10.14 32.09
C MET A 644 15.07 9.64 30.64
N TRP A 645 16.27 9.58 30.03
CA TRP A 645 16.46 9.01 28.70
C TRP A 645 16.17 7.50 28.69
N ASN A 646 16.60 6.77 29.71
CA ASN A 646 16.29 5.35 29.86
C ASN A 646 14.78 5.11 30.00
N ALA A 647 14.07 5.93 30.81
CA ALA A 647 12.63 5.85 30.96
C ALA A 647 11.89 6.08 29.62
N GLN A 648 12.26 7.12 28.87
CA GLN A 648 11.65 7.43 27.56
C GLN A 648 11.92 6.37 26.48
N ASN A 649 13.07 5.68 26.56
CA ASN A 649 13.43 4.61 25.62
C ASN A 649 13.07 3.21 26.12
N MET A 650 12.44 3.09 27.28
CA MET A 650 11.98 1.81 27.78
C MET A 650 10.80 1.33 26.93
N ARG A 651 10.93 0.12 26.38
CA ARG A 651 9.88 -0.49 25.54
C ARG A 651 9.64 -1.95 25.89
N ILE A 652 8.44 -2.41 25.59
CA ILE A 652 8.04 -3.82 25.67
C ILE A 652 7.50 -4.27 24.32
N SER A 653 7.82 -5.49 23.89
CA SER A 653 7.15 -6.06 22.72
C SER A 653 5.71 -6.47 23.05
N ILE A 654 4.82 -6.44 22.08
CA ILE A 654 3.43 -6.87 22.29
C ILE A 654 3.30 -8.39 22.33
N PHE A 655 2.23 -8.87 22.94
CA PHE A 655 1.76 -10.24 22.82
C PHE A 655 0.42 -10.24 22.06
N GLU A 656 0.32 -11.11 21.08
CA GLU A 656 -0.88 -11.29 20.25
C GLU A 656 -1.38 -12.72 20.46
N GLU A 657 -2.64 -12.88 20.86
CA GLU A 657 -3.59 -13.86 20.29
C GLU A 657 -3.09 -14.85 19.22
N PRO A 658 -2.66 -16.10 19.51
CA PRO A 658 -2.41 -17.06 18.44
C PRO A 658 -3.68 -17.41 17.65
N LEU A 659 -4.79 -17.62 18.35
CA LEU A 659 -6.07 -17.97 17.75
C LEU A 659 -7.05 -16.76 17.73
N PRO A 660 -7.92 -16.68 16.72
CA PRO A 660 -9.04 -15.73 16.70
C PRO A 660 -9.95 -15.86 17.93
N THR A 661 -10.51 -14.75 18.39
CA THR A 661 -11.49 -14.74 19.50
C THR A 661 -12.81 -15.40 19.12
N ASP A 662 -13.16 -15.38 17.83
CA ASP A 662 -14.36 -16.05 17.32
C ASP A 662 -14.12 -17.58 17.31
N PRO A 663 -14.91 -18.37 18.08
CA PRO A 663 -14.73 -19.81 18.15
C PRO A 663 -14.92 -20.52 16.81
N VAL A 664 -15.78 -20.01 15.93
CA VAL A 664 -16.02 -20.59 14.60
C VAL A 664 -14.77 -20.48 13.75
N VAL A 665 -14.17 -19.28 13.73
CA VAL A 665 -12.95 -19.02 12.97
C VAL A 665 -11.78 -19.81 13.57
N ALA A 666 -11.68 -19.88 14.90
CA ALA A 666 -10.67 -20.68 15.59
C ALA A 666 -10.75 -22.16 15.19
N ARG A 667 -11.93 -22.78 15.21
CA ARG A 667 -12.12 -24.17 14.77
C ARG A 667 -11.73 -24.38 13.31
N ALA A 668 -12.09 -23.44 12.43
CA ALA A 668 -11.67 -23.49 11.03
C ALA A 668 -10.14 -23.35 10.86
N VAL A 669 -9.47 -22.55 11.70
CA VAL A 669 -8.01 -22.49 11.74
C VAL A 669 -7.41 -23.84 12.14
N ILE A 670 -7.91 -24.46 13.20
CA ILE A 670 -7.43 -25.77 13.65
C ILE A 670 -7.59 -26.83 12.55
N PHE A 671 -8.77 -26.87 11.92
CA PHE A 671 -9.00 -27.72 10.76
C PHE A 671 -7.96 -27.48 9.67
N GLU A 672 -7.66 -26.23 9.31
CA GLU A 672 -6.69 -25.94 8.25
C GLU A 672 -5.25 -26.34 8.64
N LEU A 673 -4.84 -26.14 9.91
CA LEU A 673 -3.52 -26.55 10.40
C LEU A 673 -3.30 -28.07 10.29
N ALA A 674 -4.34 -28.85 10.58
CA ALA A 674 -4.32 -30.30 10.60
C ALA A 674 -5.14 -30.97 9.46
N CYS A 675 -5.41 -30.24 8.37
CA CYS A 675 -6.33 -30.70 7.33
C CYS A 675 -5.88 -32.05 6.70
N PRO A 676 -6.80 -33.03 6.53
CA PRO A 676 -6.44 -34.34 5.98
C PRO A 676 -5.84 -34.23 4.57
N PRO A 677 -4.74 -34.95 4.25
CA PRO A 677 -4.08 -34.87 2.95
C PRO A 677 -5.00 -35.18 1.76
N GLU A 678 -5.79 -36.25 1.83
CA GLU A 678 -6.71 -36.64 0.74
C GLU A 678 -7.83 -35.62 0.55
N PHE A 679 -8.32 -35.00 1.62
CA PHE A 679 -9.29 -33.90 1.52
C PHE A 679 -8.67 -32.68 0.85
N ALA A 680 -7.44 -32.32 1.22
CA ALA A 680 -6.72 -31.20 0.62
C ALA A 680 -6.52 -31.40 -0.89
N VAL A 681 -6.16 -32.62 -1.33
CA VAL A 681 -6.07 -32.94 -2.75
C VAL A 681 -7.42 -32.74 -3.45
N TYR A 682 -8.49 -33.34 -2.91
CA TYR A 682 -9.83 -33.17 -3.48
C TYR A 682 -10.23 -31.69 -3.60
N ARG A 683 -10.00 -30.89 -2.55
CA ARG A 683 -10.29 -29.46 -2.51
C ARG A 683 -9.50 -28.69 -3.56
N ASP A 684 -8.19 -28.86 -3.58
CA ASP A 684 -7.28 -28.12 -4.45
C ASP A 684 -7.53 -28.46 -5.93
N THR A 685 -7.77 -29.73 -6.25
CA THR A 685 -8.05 -30.18 -7.63
C THR A 685 -9.43 -29.75 -8.10
N THR A 686 -10.45 -29.83 -7.24
CA THR A 686 -11.79 -29.29 -7.53
C THR A 686 -11.73 -27.80 -7.82
N TRP A 687 -11.05 -27.02 -6.96
CA TRP A 687 -10.87 -25.58 -7.19
C TRP A 687 -10.09 -25.29 -8.46
N TRP A 688 -9.07 -26.09 -8.76
CA TRP A 688 -8.27 -25.91 -9.95
C TRP A 688 -9.08 -26.15 -11.23
N ILE A 689 -9.94 -27.19 -11.29
CA ILE A 689 -10.85 -27.41 -12.42
C ILE A 689 -11.82 -26.23 -12.55
N LEU A 690 -12.44 -25.82 -11.44
CA LEU A 690 -13.36 -24.69 -11.40
C LEU A 690 -12.71 -23.39 -11.93
N ARG A 691 -11.47 -23.12 -11.52
CA ARG A 691 -10.78 -21.88 -11.89
C ARG A 691 -10.12 -21.95 -13.27
N HIS A 692 -9.53 -23.07 -13.63
CA HIS A 692 -8.76 -23.19 -14.88
C HIS A 692 -9.63 -23.56 -16.08
N LEU A 693 -10.65 -24.39 -15.87
CA LEU A 693 -11.54 -24.85 -16.95
C LEU A 693 -12.91 -24.18 -16.94
N ALA A 694 -13.42 -23.75 -15.78
CA ALA A 694 -14.79 -23.23 -15.70
C ALA A 694 -14.88 -21.70 -15.58
N THR A 695 -13.78 -20.95 -15.76
CA THR A 695 -13.82 -19.47 -15.74
C THR A 695 -13.07 -18.79 -16.87
N HIS A 696 -13.58 -17.64 -17.28
CA HIS A 696 -13.10 -16.83 -18.40
C HIS A 696 -12.58 -15.43 -17.99
N PHE A 697 -12.53 -15.12 -16.69
CA PHE A 697 -12.16 -13.79 -16.18
C PHE A 697 -10.83 -13.79 -15.42
N GLU A 698 -9.97 -12.81 -15.73
CA GLU A 698 -8.81 -12.43 -14.92
C GLU A 698 -9.24 -11.52 -13.76
N ASP A 699 -9.86 -12.11 -12.74
CA ASP A 699 -10.11 -11.40 -11.48
C ASP A 699 -8.81 -11.32 -10.67
N HIS A 700 -8.20 -10.14 -10.61
CA HIS A 700 -7.11 -9.86 -9.67
C HIS A 700 -7.69 -9.52 -8.29
N GLY A 701 -7.58 -10.47 -7.35
CA GLY A 701 -7.97 -10.26 -5.96
C GLY A 701 -7.00 -9.36 -5.20
N ILE A 702 -7.42 -8.89 -4.02
CA ILE A 702 -6.54 -8.19 -3.07
C ILE A 702 -5.48 -9.17 -2.56
N GLN A 703 -4.20 -8.84 -2.70
CA GLN A 703 -3.13 -9.69 -2.16
C GLN A 703 -3.25 -9.82 -0.63
N PRO A 704 -3.11 -11.04 -0.07
CA PRO A 704 -3.16 -11.25 1.35
C PRO A 704 -1.99 -10.55 2.04
N ARG A 705 -2.22 -10.16 3.29
CA ARG A 705 -1.20 -9.53 4.14
C ARG A 705 -0.38 -10.55 4.92
N CYS A 706 -0.93 -11.75 5.10
CA CYS A 706 -0.30 -12.87 5.81
C CYS A 706 -1.02 -14.16 5.42
N LEU A 707 -0.28 -15.21 5.02
CA LEU A 707 -0.82 -16.56 4.91
C LEU A 707 -0.79 -17.22 6.29
N LEU A 708 -1.77 -18.08 6.60
CA LEU A 708 -1.84 -18.74 7.90
C LEU A 708 -0.57 -19.55 8.21
N ARG A 709 0.01 -20.22 7.20
CA ARG A 709 1.27 -20.98 7.34
C ARG A 709 2.50 -20.11 7.66
N ASP A 710 2.44 -18.82 7.33
CA ASP A 710 3.52 -17.87 7.59
C ASP A 710 3.34 -17.17 8.95
N TYR A 711 2.22 -17.40 9.64
CA TYR A 711 1.96 -16.82 10.94
C TYR A 711 2.81 -17.50 12.01
N ALA A 712 3.81 -16.77 12.52
CA ALA A 712 4.90 -17.32 13.33
C ALA A 712 4.45 -18.16 14.53
N GLN A 713 3.34 -17.80 15.18
CA GLN A 713 2.84 -18.47 16.38
C GLN A 713 2.16 -19.82 16.08
N LEU A 714 1.58 -19.98 14.88
CA LEU A 714 0.89 -21.22 14.48
C LEU A 714 1.73 -22.08 13.53
N LYS A 715 2.82 -21.53 12.99
CA LYS A 715 3.75 -22.23 12.09
C LYS A 715 4.22 -23.60 12.60
N PRO A 716 4.53 -23.81 13.91
CA PRO A 716 4.96 -25.13 14.41
C PRO A 716 3.89 -26.23 14.28
N PHE A 717 2.61 -25.85 14.29
CA PHE A 717 1.48 -26.79 14.23
C PHE A 717 1.09 -27.15 12.79
N PHE A 718 1.71 -26.52 11.79
CA PHE A 718 1.39 -26.76 10.39
C PHE A 718 1.97 -28.10 9.92
N ARG A 719 1.10 -29.07 9.62
CA ARG A 719 1.54 -30.36 9.05
C ARG A 719 1.97 -30.15 7.59
N SER A 720 3.23 -30.47 7.29
CA SER A 720 3.87 -30.20 6.00
C SER A 720 3.04 -30.73 4.83
N SER A 721 2.44 -29.83 4.06
CA SER A 721 1.71 -30.16 2.85
C SER A 721 1.85 -29.02 1.86
N GLN A 722 2.13 -29.36 0.59
CA GLN A 722 2.22 -28.41 -0.52
C GLN A 722 0.81 -27.99 -0.96
N ARG A 723 0.03 -27.41 -0.05
CA ARG A 723 -1.34 -26.96 -0.34
C ARG A 723 -1.31 -25.60 -1.02
N LYS A 724 -2.08 -25.47 -2.10
CA LYS A 724 -2.14 -24.24 -2.91
C LYS A 724 -3.33 -23.36 -2.52
N LEU A 725 -4.39 -23.98 -1.97
CA LEU A 725 -5.49 -23.28 -1.33
C LEU A 725 -5.32 -23.34 0.19
N CYS A 726 -5.27 -22.18 0.85
CA CYS A 726 -5.13 -22.10 2.30
C CYS A 726 -5.87 -20.89 2.88
N LEU A 727 -5.98 -20.82 4.22
CA LEU A 727 -6.48 -19.62 4.88
C LEU A 727 -5.42 -18.50 4.82
N ALA A 728 -5.87 -17.31 4.44
CA ALA A 728 -5.05 -16.10 4.41
C ALA A 728 -5.79 -14.91 5.03
N SER A 729 -5.03 -13.94 5.51
CA SER A 729 -5.54 -12.75 6.16
C SER A 729 -5.44 -11.50 5.28
N THR A 730 -6.49 -10.68 5.29
CA THR A 730 -6.47 -9.32 4.68
C THR A 730 -5.80 -8.27 5.58
N THR A 731 -5.55 -8.61 6.84
CA THR A 731 -4.89 -7.76 7.84
C THR A 731 -3.51 -8.33 8.20
N LYS A 732 -2.57 -7.45 8.54
CA LYS A 732 -1.24 -7.85 9.01
C LYS A 732 -1.34 -8.29 10.48
N PRO A 733 -0.66 -9.37 10.89
CA PRO A 733 -0.48 -9.66 12.31
C PRO A 733 0.33 -8.56 12.98
N PHE A 734 0.09 -8.30 14.26
CA PHE A 734 0.68 -7.12 14.89
C PHE A 734 2.22 -7.20 14.98
N HIS A 735 2.79 -8.40 15.11
CA HIS A 735 4.24 -8.58 15.26
C HIS A 735 5.07 -8.20 14.00
N ILE A 736 4.45 -8.12 12.82
CA ILE A 736 5.11 -7.61 11.59
C ILE A 736 4.80 -6.13 11.30
N THR A 737 3.95 -5.51 12.13
CA THR A 737 3.65 -4.09 12.00
C THR A 737 4.65 -3.26 12.80
N HIS A 738 4.70 -1.96 12.56
CA HIS A 738 5.51 -1.05 13.37
C HIS A 738 5.03 -0.90 14.83
N TYR A 739 3.96 -1.61 15.23
CA TYR A 739 3.44 -1.67 16.59
C TYR A 739 4.04 -2.80 17.44
N THR A 740 5.04 -3.55 16.95
CA THR A 740 5.64 -4.68 17.67
C THR A 740 6.18 -4.30 19.05
N SER A 741 6.56 -3.03 19.25
CA SER A 741 7.12 -2.55 20.51
C SER A 741 6.51 -1.21 20.94
N ILE A 742 6.00 -1.15 22.17
CA ILE A 742 5.29 0.00 22.74
C ILE A 742 6.08 0.61 23.92
N PRO A 743 6.06 1.94 24.10
CA PRO A 743 6.75 2.62 25.20
C PRO A 743 5.97 2.51 26.52
N PHE A 744 6.67 2.69 27.64
CA PHE A 744 6.05 2.86 28.96
C PHE A 744 5.65 4.34 29.21
N PRO A 745 4.62 4.60 30.03
CA PRO A 745 3.80 3.63 30.76
C PRO A 745 2.77 2.94 29.84
N VAL A 746 2.49 1.67 30.11
CA VAL A 746 1.51 0.89 29.33
C VAL A 746 0.77 -0.11 30.18
N GLU A 747 -0.52 -0.26 29.92
CA GLU A 747 -1.40 -1.19 30.62
C GLU A 747 -1.32 -2.60 30.01
N TRP A 748 -1.65 -3.59 30.83
CA TRP A 748 -1.76 -4.98 30.38
C TRP A 748 -2.98 -5.19 29.46
N GLU A 749 -4.18 -4.81 29.92
CA GLU A 749 -5.47 -5.00 29.22
C GLU A 749 -6.05 -3.69 28.67
N GLY A 750 -5.25 -2.92 27.93
CA GLY A 750 -5.71 -1.69 27.26
C GLY A 750 -6.39 -1.92 25.91
N GLY A 751 -7.07 -3.06 25.71
CA GLY A 751 -7.65 -3.45 24.42
C GLY A 751 -6.61 -3.58 23.31
N ARG A 752 -6.63 -2.71 22.29
CA ARG A 752 -5.63 -2.72 21.19
C ARG A 752 -4.38 -1.89 21.47
N ASP A 753 -4.39 -1.06 22.51
CA ASP A 753 -3.24 -0.24 22.91
C ASP A 753 -2.47 -0.84 24.09
N GLY A 754 -3.00 -1.91 24.70
CA GLY A 754 -2.33 -2.73 25.71
C GLY A 754 -1.21 -3.61 25.15
N VAL A 755 -0.46 -4.22 26.08
CA VAL A 755 0.56 -5.22 25.76
C VAL A 755 -0.08 -6.50 25.21
N CYS A 756 -1.20 -6.94 25.79
CA CYS A 756 -1.93 -8.15 25.40
C CYS A 756 -3.01 -7.79 24.38
N ARG A 757 -2.93 -8.34 23.17
CA ARG A 757 -3.83 -8.02 22.06
C ARG A 757 -4.54 -9.26 21.53
N PRO A 758 -5.81 -9.15 21.09
CA PRO A 758 -6.47 -10.23 20.37
C PRO A 758 -5.80 -10.47 19.03
N ASN A 759 -6.02 -11.65 18.46
CA ASN A 759 -5.54 -12.01 17.13
C ASN A 759 -6.06 -11.01 16.08
N ALA A 760 -5.17 -10.46 15.25
CA ALA A 760 -5.54 -9.43 14.28
C ALA A 760 -6.05 -9.99 12.94
N LEU A 761 -5.97 -11.30 12.71
CA LEU A 761 -6.14 -11.90 11.39
C LEU A 761 -7.61 -11.92 10.97
N LYS A 762 -7.88 -11.47 9.74
CA LYS A 762 -9.18 -11.56 9.09
C LYS A 762 -9.11 -12.62 8.00
N LEU A 763 -9.34 -13.86 8.42
CA LEU A 763 -9.09 -15.06 7.64
C LEU A 763 -10.20 -15.32 6.60
N GLY A 764 -9.78 -15.84 5.45
CA GLY A 764 -10.62 -16.35 4.38
C GLY A 764 -9.80 -17.28 3.49
N TYR A 765 -10.45 -18.11 2.67
CA TYR A 765 -9.69 -18.97 1.75
C TYR A 765 -9.04 -18.14 0.64
N TYR A 766 -7.82 -18.52 0.28
CA TYR A 766 -7.02 -17.86 -0.73
C TYR A 766 -6.27 -18.88 -1.58
N ASP A 767 -6.36 -18.69 -2.90
CA ASP A 767 -5.62 -19.44 -3.90
C ASP A 767 -4.42 -18.63 -4.36
N GLU A 768 -3.23 -19.11 -4.01
CA GLU A 768 -1.97 -18.44 -4.38
C GLU A 768 -1.67 -18.50 -5.86
N ARG A 769 -2.11 -19.55 -6.57
CA ARG A 769 -1.79 -19.74 -8.00
C ARG A 769 -2.48 -18.67 -8.85
N THR A 770 -3.72 -18.34 -8.50
CA THR A 770 -4.51 -17.36 -9.26
C THR A 770 -4.67 -16.02 -8.55
N SER A 771 -4.14 -15.89 -7.33
CA SER A 771 -4.32 -14.71 -6.48
C SER A 771 -5.79 -14.33 -6.25
N THR A 772 -6.63 -15.34 -5.97
CA THR A 772 -8.09 -15.17 -5.81
C THR A 772 -8.59 -15.61 -4.44
N TRP A 773 -9.72 -15.06 -4.01
CA TRP A 773 -10.42 -15.40 -2.77
C TRP A 773 -11.71 -16.16 -3.10
N PRO A 774 -11.74 -17.50 -3.06
CA PRO A 774 -12.89 -18.28 -3.52
C PRO A 774 -14.22 -17.83 -2.91
N GLY A 775 -14.27 -17.61 -1.59
CA GLY A 775 -15.47 -17.19 -0.88
C GLY A 775 -15.90 -15.72 -1.09
N ARG A 776 -15.10 -14.91 -1.78
CA ARG A 776 -15.35 -13.46 -1.96
C ARG A 776 -15.56 -13.05 -3.42
N THR A 777 -15.35 -13.97 -4.35
CA THR A 777 -15.58 -13.75 -5.77
C THR A 777 -17.02 -14.13 -6.12
N ARG A 778 -17.68 -13.35 -6.99
CA ARG A 778 -18.96 -13.76 -7.59
C ARG A 778 -18.71 -14.82 -8.66
N PHE A 779 -18.46 -16.03 -8.19
CA PHE A 779 -18.04 -17.15 -9.02
C PHE A 779 -19.25 -17.86 -9.64
N LYS A 780 -19.35 -17.86 -10.97
CA LYS A 780 -20.35 -18.62 -11.76
C LYS A 780 -19.62 -19.49 -12.79
N PRO A 781 -19.40 -20.78 -12.49
CA PRO A 781 -18.61 -21.65 -13.36
C PRO A 781 -19.39 -21.96 -14.65
N SER A 782 -18.71 -21.94 -15.79
CA SER A 782 -19.26 -22.32 -17.11
C SER A 782 -18.17 -22.84 -18.05
N PHE A 783 -18.48 -23.91 -18.79
CA PHE A 783 -17.62 -24.45 -19.83
C PHE A 783 -17.88 -23.88 -21.22
N ALA A 784 -18.86 -22.98 -21.37
CA ALA A 784 -19.32 -22.47 -22.67
C ALA A 784 -18.22 -21.83 -23.53
N HIS A 785 -17.20 -21.26 -22.90
CA HIS A 785 -16.07 -20.63 -23.59
C HIS A 785 -15.14 -21.64 -24.28
N HIS A 786 -15.05 -22.88 -23.79
CA HIS A 786 -14.32 -23.95 -24.46
C HIS A 786 -15.04 -24.44 -25.72
N THR A 787 -16.35 -24.27 -25.76
CA THR A 787 -17.23 -24.68 -26.87
C THR A 787 -17.77 -23.45 -27.60
N ALA A 788 -17.06 -22.32 -27.61
CA ALA A 788 -17.55 -21.12 -28.28
C ALA A 788 -17.47 -21.30 -29.81
N LEU A 789 -18.53 -20.90 -30.52
CA LEU A 789 -18.54 -20.90 -31.98
C LEU A 789 -17.54 -19.84 -32.51
N SER A 790 -16.58 -20.30 -33.31
CA SER A 790 -15.61 -19.43 -34.00
C SER A 790 -16.07 -19.16 -35.42
N LEU A 791 -16.39 -17.89 -35.73
CA LEU A 791 -16.76 -17.43 -37.07
C LEU A 791 -15.66 -16.55 -37.69
N PRO A 792 -15.57 -16.49 -39.03
CA PRO A 792 -14.63 -15.60 -39.72
C PRO A 792 -14.74 -14.14 -39.25
N GLU A 793 -13.60 -13.47 -39.00
CA GLU A 793 -13.57 -12.11 -38.42
C GLU A 793 -14.33 -11.07 -39.24
N PHE A 794 -14.29 -11.18 -40.57
CA PHE A 794 -14.94 -10.26 -41.49
C PHE A 794 -16.42 -10.57 -41.72
N SER A 795 -16.93 -11.69 -41.19
CA SER A 795 -18.34 -12.05 -41.33
C SER A 795 -19.22 -11.10 -40.52
N PRO A 796 -20.30 -10.52 -41.10
CA PRO A 796 -21.24 -9.70 -40.35
C PRO A 796 -21.91 -10.47 -39.19
N TRP A 797 -22.03 -11.80 -39.33
CA TRP A 797 -22.56 -12.70 -38.31
C TRP A 797 -21.70 -12.78 -37.04
N ASN A 798 -20.38 -12.64 -37.16
CA ASN A 798 -19.48 -12.66 -36.01
C ASN A 798 -19.72 -11.46 -35.08
N LYS A 799 -20.00 -10.28 -35.64
CA LYS A 799 -20.36 -9.08 -34.86
C LYS A 799 -21.71 -9.25 -34.17
N LEU A 800 -22.72 -9.72 -34.91
CA LEU A 800 -24.06 -9.95 -34.38
C LEU A 800 -24.07 -10.93 -33.20
N PHE A 801 -23.34 -12.05 -33.29
CA PHE A 801 -23.29 -13.06 -32.23
C PHE A 801 -22.45 -12.63 -31.02
N LYS A 802 -21.46 -11.76 -31.20
CA LYS A 802 -20.66 -11.20 -30.08
C LYS A 802 -21.37 -10.06 -29.35
N GLU A 803 -22.09 -9.19 -30.06
CA GLU A 803 -22.75 -8.01 -29.48
C GLU A 803 -24.06 -8.36 -28.75
N THR A 804 -24.72 -9.45 -29.16
CA THR A 804 -26.02 -9.83 -28.61
C THR A 804 -25.89 -11.04 -27.69
N ARG A 805 -25.89 -10.81 -26.37
CA ARG A 805 -25.85 -11.88 -25.34
C ARG A 805 -26.99 -12.93 -25.47
N ARG A 806 -28.04 -12.61 -26.23
CA ARG A 806 -29.20 -13.47 -26.52
C ARG A 806 -28.99 -14.42 -27.71
N SER A 807 -28.01 -14.11 -28.56
CA SER A 807 -27.53 -14.96 -29.66
C SER A 807 -26.34 -15.82 -29.23
N ALA A 808 -26.02 -15.83 -27.93
CA ALA A 808 -25.00 -16.71 -27.39
C ALA A 808 -25.47 -18.17 -27.47
N MET A 809 -24.63 -19.04 -28.02
CA MET A 809 -24.98 -20.43 -28.33
C MET A 809 -25.32 -21.28 -27.09
N ASP A 810 -24.89 -20.84 -25.90
CA ASP A 810 -25.19 -21.46 -24.61
C ASP A 810 -26.52 -20.96 -24.00
N GLY A 811 -27.05 -19.84 -24.48
CA GLY A 811 -28.30 -19.22 -24.03
C GLY A 811 -29.58 -19.95 -24.48
N PRO A 812 -30.75 -19.41 -24.12
CA PRO A 812 -32.05 -19.95 -24.56
C PRO A 812 -32.37 -19.68 -26.04
N GLY A 813 -31.61 -18.80 -26.70
CA GLY A 813 -31.90 -18.28 -28.05
C GLY A 813 -32.96 -17.18 -28.04
N PRO A 814 -33.16 -16.47 -29.18
CA PRO A 814 -34.21 -15.47 -29.31
C PRO A 814 -35.60 -16.13 -29.39
N SER A 815 -36.63 -15.49 -28.85
CA SER A 815 -38.03 -15.93 -29.02
C SER A 815 -38.58 -15.55 -30.40
N SER A 816 -39.67 -16.20 -30.83
CA SER A 816 -40.32 -15.89 -32.12
C SER A 816 -40.73 -14.42 -32.26
N TYR A 817 -41.22 -13.79 -31.19
CA TYR A 817 -41.54 -12.36 -31.18
C TYR A 817 -40.31 -11.48 -31.34
N GLU A 818 -39.20 -11.85 -30.68
CA GLU A 818 -37.94 -11.11 -30.79
C GLU A 818 -37.32 -11.23 -32.19
N ILE A 819 -37.40 -12.41 -32.81
CA ILE A 819 -36.94 -12.62 -34.18
C ILE A 819 -37.65 -11.66 -35.12
N ILE A 820 -38.99 -11.61 -35.08
CA ILE A 820 -39.78 -10.72 -35.92
C ILE A 820 -39.48 -9.24 -35.61
N ALA A 821 -39.41 -8.87 -34.33
CA ALA A 821 -39.09 -7.50 -33.93
C ALA A 821 -37.69 -7.04 -34.37
N SER A 822 -36.74 -7.97 -34.51
CA SER A 822 -35.37 -7.67 -34.94
C SER A 822 -35.25 -7.41 -36.44
N GLN A 823 -36.30 -7.65 -37.25
CA GLN A 823 -36.23 -7.56 -38.70
C GLN A 823 -35.73 -6.21 -39.21
N SER A 824 -36.11 -5.10 -38.56
CA SER A 824 -35.64 -3.76 -38.89
C SER A 824 -34.16 -3.51 -38.56
N SER A 825 -33.55 -4.40 -37.77
CA SER A 825 -32.16 -4.33 -37.32
C SER A 825 -31.22 -5.22 -38.14
N CYS A 826 -31.68 -5.79 -39.26
CA CYS A 826 -30.85 -6.58 -40.16
C CYS A 826 -29.66 -5.75 -40.69
N PRO A 827 -28.40 -6.22 -40.56
CA PRO A 827 -27.24 -5.48 -41.06
C PRO A 827 -27.22 -5.35 -42.58
N ALA A 828 -26.64 -4.24 -43.06
CA ALA A 828 -26.40 -4.04 -44.48
C ALA A 828 -25.47 -5.13 -45.04
N GLY A 829 -25.94 -5.85 -46.05
CA GLY A 829 -25.20 -6.94 -46.71
C GLY A 829 -25.68 -8.35 -46.39
N ILE A 830 -26.64 -8.52 -45.47
CA ILE A 830 -27.35 -9.79 -45.24
C ILE A 830 -28.77 -9.69 -45.81
N ASN A 831 -29.26 -10.75 -46.44
CA ASN A 831 -30.66 -10.83 -46.86
C ASN A 831 -31.58 -10.95 -45.63
N ASN A 832 -32.68 -10.19 -45.57
CA ASN A 832 -33.65 -10.28 -44.48
C ASN A 832 -34.18 -11.71 -44.24
N HIS A 833 -34.37 -12.51 -45.30
CA HIS A 833 -34.82 -13.90 -45.15
C HIS A 833 -33.74 -14.78 -44.51
N GLU A 834 -32.49 -14.63 -44.93
CA GLU A 834 -31.33 -15.29 -44.31
C GLU A 834 -31.16 -14.85 -42.85
N PHE A 835 -31.38 -13.56 -42.57
CA PHE A 835 -31.28 -12.97 -41.24
C PHE A 835 -32.28 -13.59 -40.25
N LEU A 836 -33.54 -13.72 -40.67
CA LEU A 836 -34.61 -14.31 -39.86
C LEU A 836 -34.44 -15.83 -39.73
N ALA A 837 -34.08 -16.53 -40.80
CA ALA A 837 -33.87 -17.98 -40.80
C ALA A 837 -32.72 -18.39 -39.86
N MET A 838 -31.59 -17.68 -39.90
CA MET A 838 -30.45 -17.95 -39.02
C MET A 838 -30.80 -17.74 -37.54
N GLN A 839 -31.56 -16.69 -37.21
CA GLN A 839 -32.04 -16.48 -35.84
C GLN A 839 -33.04 -17.54 -35.41
N THR A 840 -33.89 -18.00 -36.34
CA THR A 840 -34.87 -19.06 -36.09
C THR A 840 -34.18 -20.40 -35.81
N LEU A 841 -33.06 -20.72 -36.47
CA LEU A 841 -32.25 -21.90 -36.16
C LEU A 841 -31.69 -21.89 -34.72
N MET A 842 -31.40 -20.71 -34.19
CA MET A 842 -30.93 -20.54 -32.81
C MET A 842 -32.06 -20.52 -31.78
N SER A 843 -33.32 -20.41 -32.21
CA SER A 843 -34.49 -20.37 -31.34
C SER A 843 -34.90 -21.77 -30.87
N GLY A 844 -35.04 -21.94 -29.56
CA GLY A 844 -35.71 -23.10 -28.98
C GLY A 844 -34.97 -24.43 -29.19
N LYS A 845 -34.28 -24.90 -28.15
CA LYS A 845 -33.43 -26.11 -28.22
C LYS A 845 -34.17 -27.38 -28.67
N ALA A 846 -35.47 -27.52 -28.37
CA ALA A 846 -36.27 -28.69 -28.77
C ALA A 846 -36.81 -28.63 -30.21
N GLN A 847 -36.84 -27.44 -30.83
CA GLN A 847 -37.36 -27.24 -32.20
C GLN A 847 -36.26 -27.18 -33.26
N ARG A 848 -34.99 -27.12 -32.84
CA ARG A 848 -33.80 -26.97 -33.68
C ARG A 848 -33.80 -27.83 -34.94
N TRP A 849 -34.01 -29.14 -34.79
CA TRP A 849 -34.05 -30.08 -35.92
C TRP A 849 -35.26 -29.89 -36.83
N ILE A 850 -36.41 -29.51 -36.27
CA ILE A 850 -37.63 -29.22 -37.05
C ILE A 850 -37.40 -27.97 -37.92
N VAL A 851 -36.82 -26.92 -37.33
CA VAL A 851 -36.44 -25.71 -38.07
C VAL A 851 -35.40 -26.05 -39.13
N LEU A 852 -34.36 -26.83 -38.81
CA LEU A 852 -33.35 -27.23 -39.78
C LEU A 852 -33.95 -28.00 -40.96
N LEU A 853 -34.89 -28.92 -40.70
CA LEU A 853 -35.60 -29.65 -41.76
C LEU A 853 -36.41 -28.70 -42.67
N LEU A 854 -37.07 -27.71 -42.08
CA LEU A 854 -37.80 -26.68 -42.84
C LEU A 854 -36.86 -25.84 -43.68
N GLU A 855 -35.72 -25.42 -43.12
CA GLU A 855 -34.74 -24.60 -43.83
C GLU A 855 -34.02 -25.38 -44.94
N LEU A 856 -33.77 -26.68 -44.76
CA LEU A 856 -33.29 -27.58 -45.82
C LEU A 856 -34.27 -27.64 -47.00
N GLY A 857 -35.58 -27.64 -46.74
CA GLY A 857 -36.59 -27.57 -47.80
C GLY A 857 -36.82 -26.17 -48.40
N SER A 858 -36.09 -25.15 -47.93
CA SER A 858 -36.27 -23.75 -48.33
C SER A 858 -35.06 -23.19 -49.08
N THR A 859 -35.20 -21.98 -49.62
CA THR A 859 -34.07 -21.22 -50.21
C THR A 859 -33.58 -20.06 -49.32
N ASN A 860 -33.96 -20.03 -48.04
CA ASN A 860 -33.62 -18.90 -47.16
C ASN A 860 -32.15 -18.96 -46.69
N LEU A 861 -31.63 -20.17 -46.46
CA LEU A 861 -30.26 -20.40 -46.02
C LEU A 861 -29.46 -21.11 -47.12
N SER A 862 -28.26 -20.62 -47.37
CA SER A 862 -27.30 -21.29 -48.25
C SER A 862 -26.39 -22.19 -47.42
N PHE A 863 -26.47 -23.50 -47.63
CA PHE A 863 -25.59 -24.50 -47.03
C PHE A 863 -24.21 -24.58 -47.71
N SER A 864 -24.00 -23.87 -48.81
CA SER A 864 -22.67 -23.66 -49.40
C SER A 864 -21.88 -22.56 -48.68
N ASN A 865 -22.54 -21.74 -47.84
CA ASN A 865 -21.88 -20.69 -47.06
C ASN A 865 -21.19 -21.28 -45.82
N GLU A 866 -19.90 -20.97 -45.67
CA GLU A 866 -19.08 -21.38 -44.53
C GLU A 866 -19.73 -21.04 -43.18
N VAL A 867 -20.29 -19.84 -43.03
CA VAL A 867 -20.91 -19.39 -41.77
C VAL A 867 -22.13 -20.22 -41.42
N THR A 868 -22.99 -20.50 -42.40
CA THR A 868 -24.18 -21.35 -42.21
C THR A 868 -23.77 -22.74 -41.76
N MET A 869 -22.76 -23.33 -42.41
CA MET A 869 -22.29 -24.67 -42.04
C MET A 869 -21.66 -24.70 -40.65
N LEU A 870 -20.85 -23.71 -40.28
CA LEU A 870 -20.28 -23.61 -38.94
C LEU A 870 -21.36 -23.51 -37.85
N VAL A 871 -22.40 -22.69 -38.08
CA VAL A 871 -23.54 -22.56 -37.15
C VAL A 871 -24.33 -23.86 -37.06
N VAL A 872 -24.71 -24.44 -38.20
CA VAL A 872 -25.50 -25.68 -38.25
C VAL A 872 -24.75 -26.84 -37.62
N SER A 873 -23.48 -27.05 -37.96
CA SER A 873 -22.64 -28.09 -37.35
C SER A 873 -22.58 -27.90 -35.84
N HIS A 874 -22.34 -26.68 -35.37
CA HIS A 874 -22.31 -26.40 -33.94
C HIS A 874 -23.63 -26.72 -33.24
N LEU A 875 -24.76 -26.31 -33.83
CA LEU A 875 -26.10 -26.56 -33.28
C LEU A 875 -26.47 -28.05 -33.28
N VAL A 876 -26.09 -28.79 -34.32
CA VAL A 876 -26.35 -30.23 -34.48
C VAL A 876 -25.48 -31.06 -33.54
N LEU A 877 -24.28 -30.61 -33.21
CA LEU A 877 -23.39 -31.31 -32.29
C LEU A 877 -23.65 -30.99 -30.82
N GLN A 878 -24.22 -29.82 -30.53
CA GLN A 878 -24.47 -29.40 -29.14
C GLN A 878 -25.53 -30.27 -28.45
N SER A 879 -25.10 -30.96 -27.39
CA SER A 879 -25.91 -31.89 -26.58
C SER A 879 -27.19 -31.25 -26.01
N GLY A 880 -27.08 -30.02 -25.52
CA GLY A 880 -28.20 -29.25 -24.95
C GLY A 880 -28.74 -29.77 -23.62
N PRO A 881 -29.86 -29.23 -23.11
CA PRO A 881 -30.41 -29.59 -21.80
C PRO A 881 -30.93 -31.02 -21.74
N ARG A 882 -30.80 -31.62 -20.55
CA ARG A 882 -31.36 -32.94 -20.27
C ARG A 882 -32.88 -32.95 -20.45
N ASP A 883 -33.39 -34.08 -20.92
CA ASP A 883 -34.83 -34.31 -21.04
C ASP A 883 -35.47 -34.55 -19.65
N ASP A 884 -36.71 -34.11 -19.48
CA ASP A 884 -37.42 -34.25 -18.21
C ASP A 884 -37.81 -35.70 -17.91
N GLN A 885 -37.97 -36.51 -18.96
CA GLN A 885 -38.30 -37.94 -18.86
C GLN A 885 -37.02 -38.82 -18.86
N GLY A 886 -35.83 -38.20 -18.91
CA GLY A 886 -34.55 -38.90 -18.83
C GLY A 886 -34.09 -39.57 -20.13
N ASP A 887 -34.63 -39.18 -21.30
CA ASP A 887 -34.15 -39.72 -22.58
C ASP A 887 -32.68 -39.34 -22.82
N VAL A 888 -31.88 -40.34 -23.22
CA VAL A 888 -30.46 -40.19 -23.57
C VAL A 888 -30.27 -39.17 -24.69
N LEU A 889 -31.19 -39.07 -25.66
CA LEU A 889 -31.07 -38.11 -26.77
C LEU A 889 -31.33 -36.64 -26.36
N ARG A 890 -31.68 -36.39 -25.09
CA ARG A 890 -31.82 -35.03 -24.51
C ARG A 890 -32.89 -34.20 -25.23
N ARG A 891 -33.13 -32.97 -24.79
CA ARG A 891 -34.17 -32.13 -25.42
C ARG A 891 -33.86 -31.78 -26.88
N CYS A 892 -32.57 -31.66 -27.23
CA CYS A 892 -32.16 -31.30 -28.59
C CYS A 892 -32.44 -32.44 -29.58
N HIS A 893 -32.01 -33.67 -29.32
CA HIS A 893 -32.03 -34.75 -30.32
C HIS A 893 -33.20 -35.71 -30.18
N LYS A 894 -34.08 -35.54 -29.18
CA LYS A 894 -35.24 -36.43 -28.94
C LYS A 894 -36.13 -36.65 -30.16
N VAL A 895 -36.27 -35.65 -31.03
CA VAL A 895 -37.07 -35.76 -32.26
C VAL A 895 -36.53 -36.84 -33.22
N LEU A 896 -35.26 -37.19 -33.14
CA LEU A 896 -34.66 -38.26 -33.95
C LEU A 896 -35.17 -39.67 -33.58
N ARG A 897 -36.00 -39.81 -32.53
CA ARG A 897 -36.75 -41.05 -32.29
C ARG A 897 -38.00 -41.17 -33.16
N ASP A 898 -38.49 -40.07 -33.73
CA ASP A 898 -39.63 -40.10 -34.63
C ASP A 898 -39.15 -40.55 -36.02
N THR A 899 -39.55 -41.77 -36.40
CA THR A 899 -39.17 -42.35 -37.68
C THR A 899 -39.64 -41.51 -38.85
N ARG A 900 -40.83 -40.90 -38.78
CA ARG A 900 -41.36 -40.06 -39.87
C ARG A 900 -40.55 -38.79 -40.06
N PHE A 901 -40.06 -38.21 -38.96
CA PHE A 901 -39.16 -37.07 -39.02
C PHE A 901 -37.84 -37.46 -39.68
N CYS A 902 -37.24 -38.59 -39.25
CA CYS A 902 -35.98 -39.08 -39.80
C CYS A 902 -36.07 -39.41 -41.29
N ASP A 903 -37.14 -40.10 -41.73
CA ASP A 903 -37.37 -40.40 -43.14
C ASP A 903 -37.42 -39.12 -43.98
N ARG A 904 -38.13 -38.10 -43.49
CA ARG A 904 -38.24 -36.81 -44.18
C ARG A 904 -36.92 -36.03 -44.19
N LEU A 905 -36.13 -36.12 -43.13
CA LEU A 905 -34.80 -35.52 -43.07
C LEU A 905 -33.83 -36.17 -44.07
N ILE A 906 -33.83 -37.50 -44.15
CA ILE A 906 -33.02 -38.24 -45.12
C ILE A 906 -33.41 -37.85 -46.54
N GLU A 907 -34.70 -37.83 -46.87
CA GLU A 907 -35.20 -37.43 -48.18
C GLU A 907 -34.71 -36.03 -48.58
N GLN A 908 -34.75 -35.05 -47.67
CA GLN A 908 -34.24 -33.70 -47.96
C GLN A 908 -32.72 -33.69 -48.17
N LEU A 909 -31.96 -34.44 -47.36
CA LEU A 909 -30.51 -34.53 -47.51
C LEU A 909 -30.11 -35.20 -48.84
N GLU A 910 -30.81 -36.26 -49.26
CA GLU A 910 -30.62 -36.92 -50.54
C GLU A 910 -30.86 -35.96 -51.72
N ILE A 911 -31.95 -35.19 -51.68
CA ILE A 911 -32.25 -34.17 -52.70
C ILE A 911 -31.11 -33.14 -52.82
N HIS A 912 -30.54 -32.69 -51.69
CA HIS A 912 -29.41 -31.76 -51.72
C HIS A 912 -28.11 -32.40 -52.22
N LEU A 913 -27.82 -33.64 -51.82
CA LEU A 913 -26.65 -34.37 -52.27
C LEU A 913 -26.69 -34.63 -53.79
N ASP A 914 -27.84 -35.05 -54.31
CA ASP A 914 -28.07 -35.23 -55.75
C ASP A 914 -27.89 -33.90 -56.49
N GLY A 915 -28.39 -32.80 -55.92
CA GLY A 915 -28.22 -31.46 -56.45
C GLY A 915 -26.76 -30.99 -56.48
N VAL A 916 -25.96 -31.35 -55.47
CA VAL A 916 -24.52 -31.07 -55.46
C VAL A 916 -23.77 -31.96 -56.45
N GLN A 917 -24.12 -33.24 -56.56
CA GLN A 917 -23.50 -34.18 -57.50
C GLN A 917 -23.73 -33.78 -58.98
N ALA A 918 -24.85 -33.10 -59.27
CA ALA A 918 -25.17 -32.61 -60.60
C ALA A 918 -24.41 -31.31 -60.99
N ASN A 919 -23.76 -30.64 -60.03
CA ASN A 919 -22.91 -29.46 -60.23
C ASN A 919 -21.42 -29.85 -60.30
#